data_AF-A0AAJ2DSF4-F1
#
_entry.id   AF-A0AAJ2DSF4-F1
#
_cell.length_a   1.000
_cell.length_b   1.000
_cell.length_c   1.000
_cell.angle_alpha   90.00
_cell.angle_beta   90.00
_cell.angle_gamma   90.00
#
_symmetry.space_group_name_H-M   'P 1'
#
loop_
_entity.id
_entity.type
_entity.pdbx_description
1 polymer ?
#
loop_
_entity_poly.entity_id
_entity_poly.type
_entity_poly.pdbx_seq_one_letter_code
_entity_poly.pdbx_strand_id
1 'polypeptide(L)'
;MYASPLVPRRLDAGWQCASTPAGACPTPDALDAHTQWLDAPVPGTVACAHRAAGVNGDALAQPYALSDHWYRITLNVTGKRRLRFNGLVTIAEIWIDGRKLLESDSMFLAHDLDVDFAGETTLYLCFRSIAPALAAKRGRARWRPKLAQPATLRNVRTTLLGHMPGWCPAIQPAGPWRAVEVIGESDASIDRVQMTSSVDGRDGLLDVTVRFYHAQAPQDMQLECGDASAQLHWLDAHTVTGRVRVVQARLWWPHTHGEPARYSVKIAGGLQRVISLGDIAFRTIDVDRGPDGAGFQLVLNGTPVFARGACWTSADIVALDAPREKLKALFKACRQAGLNIIRVSGTTLYESDTFYELADEYGILVWQDFAFANFDYPTDEAFEQSVQREAEQFLARTRRFASLAVLCGGSEVHQQAAMLGLPFDAYQQRLFTELLPSIIASMRPDVPYVVNSPSAAPGDKLSMPFGTRGGVTHYYGVGAYQRPLDDARRARVRFASECLAFANVPDDVALGATPNASRPHEPRWKIGVPRDPGAAWDFDDVREHYLRSLYGVDVARLRYEDPERYLTLSRAVVADVMGAVFSEWRRKESTCAGGIVWNLLDLRPGAGWGVIDVSGVPKSALHGLARVLQPVQVLITDEGLDGIDVHLVNETAHDIRARVDLTCLRDGSIKVAGGSCDIVMKARSVEKINSGSLIGAFFDTAYAYRFGPRGHDTTYVRLIDADTGAVLSEAFHLPDMSVSERRDVGLSVTLDKGDDGWALHVTATSFARWVHVVDPDYRAEVDWFHLAPDSTRRIPLIPRNGTVTRAPEGDVFAINGTRGASYRARDA
;
A
#
# COMPACT_ATOMS: atom_id res chain seq x y z
N MET A 1 -15.39 -7.80 -28.42
CA MET A 1 -16.34 -7.60 -27.31
C MET A 1 -17.04 -6.28 -27.61
N TYR A 2 -18.30 -6.29 -28.05
CA TYR A 2 -18.99 -5.03 -28.37
C TYR A 2 -19.16 -4.23 -27.08
N ALA A 3 -18.77 -2.96 -27.08
CA ALA A 3 -18.95 -2.07 -25.94
C ALA A 3 -20.43 -2.06 -25.53
N SER A 4 -20.71 -2.16 -24.23
CA SER A 4 -22.08 -2.08 -23.72
C SER A 4 -22.66 -0.72 -24.09
N PRO A 5 -23.83 -0.64 -24.75
CA PRO A 5 -24.42 0.64 -25.14
C PRO A 5 -24.83 1.50 -23.92
N LEU A 6 -24.85 0.90 -22.72
CA LEU A 6 -25.25 1.53 -21.47
C LEU A 6 -24.11 2.34 -20.82
N VAL A 7 -22.87 1.97 -21.09
CA VAL A 7 -21.68 2.51 -20.42
C VAL A 7 -21.07 3.60 -21.32
N PRO A 8 -20.52 4.69 -20.75
CA PRO A 8 -19.76 5.67 -21.52
C PRO A 8 -18.69 5.01 -22.40
N ARG A 9 -18.56 5.46 -23.64
CA ARG A 9 -17.48 5.00 -24.52
C ARG A 9 -16.19 5.71 -24.13
N ARG A 10 -15.17 4.94 -23.77
CA ARG A 10 -13.82 5.47 -23.52
C ARG A 10 -13.16 5.88 -24.82
N LEU A 11 -12.47 7.03 -24.79
CA LEU A 11 -11.59 7.51 -25.84
C LEU A 11 -10.16 7.08 -25.51
N ASP A 12 -9.86 5.80 -25.71
CA ASP A 12 -8.61 5.17 -25.28
C ASP A 12 -7.59 4.92 -26.40
N ALA A 13 -7.95 5.24 -27.64
CA ALA A 13 -7.10 5.05 -28.82
C ALA A 13 -7.16 6.27 -29.76
N GLY A 14 -6.13 6.43 -30.60
CA GLY A 14 -6.07 7.48 -31.63
C GLY A 14 -5.61 8.86 -31.16
N TRP A 15 -5.20 8.97 -29.89
CA TRP A 15 -4.65 10.21 -29.36
C TRP A 15 -3.21 10.44 -29.81
N GLN A 16 -2.89 11.70 -30.05
CA GLN A 16 -1.52 12.15 -30.28
C GLN A 16 -1.19 13.31 -29.35
N CYS A 17 0.07 13.46 -28.97
CA CYS A 17 0.56 14.60 -28.22
C CYS A 17 1.78 15.28 -28.84
N ALA A 18 1.92 16.59 -28.60
CA ALA A 18 3.07 17.40 -28.96
C ALA A 18 3.45 18.33 -27.82
N SER A 19 4.73 18.65 -27.68
CA SER A 19 5.24 19.57 -26.64
C SER A 19 5.71 20.87 -27.27
N THR A 20 5.38 21.99 -26.65
CA THR A 20 5.77 23.34 -27.08
C THR A 20 6.36 24.12 -25.90
N PRO A 21 7.22 25.12 -26.14
CA PRO A 21 7.60 26.06 -25.09
C PRO A 21 6.35 26.71 -24.47
N ALA A 22 6.38 26.97 -23.17
CA ALA A 22 5.23 27.53 -22.44
C ALA A 22 4.73 28.83 -23.11
N GLY A 23 3.44 28.89 -23.42
CA GLY A 23 2.80 30.04 -24.04
C GLY A 23 3.15 30.29 -25.52
N ALA A 24 3.91 29.41 -26.17
CA ALA A 24 4.28 29.58 -27.59
C ALA A 24 3.07 29.50 -28.54
N CYS A 25 2.11 28.63 -28.23
CA CYS A 25 0.88 28.48 -29.00
C CYS A 25 -0.31 28.85 -28.10
N PRO A 26 -0.98 30.01 -28.30
CA PRO A 26 -2.13 30.39 -27.48
C PRO A 26 -3.40 29.60 -27.83
N THR A 27 -3.54 29.14 -29.07
CA THR A 27 -4.70 28.38 -29.58
C THR A 27 -4.23 27.17 -30.39
N PRO A 28 -5.11 26.18 -30.66
CA PRO A 28 -4.78 25.07 -31.55
C PRO A 28 -4.31 25.52 -32.94
N ASP A 29 -4.86 26.61 -33.48
CA ASP A 29 -4.51 27.13 -34.82
C ASP A 29 -3.08 27.70 -34.90
N ALA A 30 -2.47 27.99 -33.75
CA ALA A 30 -1.08 28.46 -33.66
C ALA A 30 -0.05 27.32 -33.66
N LEU A 31 -0.48 26.05 -33.70
CA LEU A 31 0.42 24.90 -33.85
C LEU A 31 0.96 24.85 -35.28
N ASP A 32 2.28 24.86 -35.42
CA ASP A 32 2.95 24.81 -36.72
C ASP A 32 2.58 23.53 -37.48
N ALA A 33 2.45 23.61 -38.81
CA ALA A 33 2.33 22.47 -39.70
C ALA A 33 3.48 21.46 -39.55
N HIS A 34 4.64 21.90 -39.03
CA HIS A 34 5.80 21.06 -38.74
C HIS A 34 5.86 20.53 -37.29
N THR A 35 4.82 20.75 -36.49
CA THR A 35 4.73 20.21 -35.11
C THR A 35 4.84 18.68 -35.15
N GLN A 36 5.81 18.13 -34.44
CA GLN A 36 5.99 16.68 -34.33
C GLN A 36 4.99 16.11 -33.32
N TRP A 37 4.10 15.26 -33.80
CA TRP A 37 3.11 14.54 -33.00
C TRP A 37 3.60 13.13 -32.68
N LEU A 38 3.50 12.76 -31.41
CA LEU A 38 3.75 11.40 -30.93
C LEU A 38 2.42 10.73 -30.62
N ASP A 39 2.28 9.44 -30.91
CA ASP A 39 1.14 8.67 -30.41
C ASP A 39 1.16 8.66 -28.88
N ALA A 40 0.00 8.90 -28.27
CA ALA A 40 -0.10 9.14 -26.84
C ALA A 40 -1.17 8.25 -26.20
N PRO A 41 -0.85 7.50 -25.13
CA PRO A 41 -1.86 6.74 -24.41
C PRO A 41 -2.77 7.67 -23.60
N VAL A 42 -4.07 7.37 -23.59
CA VAL A 42 -5.08 8.01 -22.76
C VAL A 42 -5.95 6.91 -22.15
N PRO A 43 -6.02 6.73 -20.81
CA PRO A 43 -5.32 7.50 -19.78
C PRO A 43 -3.79 7.41 -19.90
N GLY A 44 -3.11 8.51 -19.60
CA GLY A 44 -1.65 8.56 -19.60
C GLY A 44 -1.08 9.97 -19.44
N THR A 45 0.24 10.06 -19.44
CA THR A 45 0.98 11.33 -19.39
C THR A 45 1.84 11.53 -20.63
N VAL A 46 2.37 12.73 -20.82
CA VAL A 46 3.35 13.02 -21.88
C VAL A 46 4.59 12.14 -21.71
N ALA A 47 5.00 11.89 -20.47
CA ALA A 47 6.09 10.97 -20.17
C ALA A 47 5.76 9.54 -20.64
N CYS A 48 4.50 9.10 -20.61
CA CYS A 48 4.10 7.82 -21.20
C CYS A 48 4.27 7.80 -22.72
N ALA A 49 3.92 8.88 -23.42
CA ALA A 49 4.09 8.99 -24.86
C ALA A 49 5.58 8.93 -25.25
N HIS A 50 6.45 9.66 -24.51
CA HIS A 50 7.90 9.56 -24.69
C HIS A 50 8.44 8.15 -24.37
N ARG A 51 7.91 7.49 -23.33
CA ARG A 51 8.26 6.10 -23.01
C ARG A 51 7.88 5.14 -24.14
N ALA A 52 6.69 5.28 -24.72
CA ALA A 52 6.23 4.50 -25.87
C ALA A 52 7.08 4.77 -27.12
N ALA A 53 7.60 6.00 -27.28
CA ALA A 53 8.53 6.38 -28.33
C ALA A 53 10.01 5.96 -28.07
N GLY A 54 10.29 5.24 -26.99
CA GLY A 54 11.61 4.65 -26.69
C GLY A 54 12.48 5.42 -25.69
N VAL A 55 11.99 6.52 -25.11
CA VAL A 55 12.71 7.25 -24.03
C VAL A 55 12.55 6.49 -22.72
N ASN A 56 13.66 6.11 -22.06
CA ASN A 56 13.60 5.27 -20.86
C ASN A 56 14.58 5.73 -19.77
N GLY A 57 14.37 5.26 -18.54
CA GLY A 57 15.24 5.53 -17.39
C GLY A 57 15.31 7.02 -17.05
N ASP A 58 16.50 7.50 -16.72
CA ASP A 58 16.75 8.89 -16.31
C ASP A 58 16.37 9.92 -17.40
N ALA A 59 16.32 9.52 -18.67
CA ALA A 59 15.91 10.41 -19.76
C ALA A 59 14.45 10.86 -19.65
N LEU A 60 13.60 10.12 -18.93
CA LEU A 60 12.22 10.49 -18.63
C LEU A 60 12.09 11.52 -17.48
N ALA A 61 13.16 11.78 -16.72
CA ALA A 61 13.15 12.74 -15.61
C ALA A 61 13.23 14.20 -16.12
N GLN A 62 12.32 14.56 -17.03
CA GLN A 62 12.18 15.90 -17.59
C GLN A 62 11.13 16.70 -16.81
N PRO A 63 11.26 18.03 -16.73
CA PRO A 63 10.28 18.89 -16.08
C PRO A 63 9.07 19.15 -16.99
N TYR A 64 8.33 18.09 -17.37
CA TYR A 64 7.19 18.21 -18.30
C TYR A 64 6.17 19.25 -17.83
N ALA A 65 5.87 19.30 -16.53
CA ALA A 65 4.94 20.28 -15.97
C ALA A 65 5.33 21.76 -16.22
N LEU A 66 6.56 22.05 -16.66
CA LEU A 66 7.02 23.41 -16.97
C LEU A 66 6.88 23.80 -18.45
N SER A 67 6.43 22.89 -19.33
CA SER A 67 6.15 23.15 -20.75
C SER A 67 4.65 23.10 -21.04
N ASP A 68 4.26 23.57 -22.24
CA ASP A 68 2.89 23.38 -22.73
C ASP A 68 2.82 22.09 -23.55
N HIS A 69 1.77 21.31 -23.35
CA HIS A 69 1.56 20.04 -24.04
C HIS A 69 0.18 19.98 -24.68
N TRP A 70 0.14 19.70 -25.98
CA TRP A 70 -1.07 19.59 -26.75
C TRP A 70 -1.39 18.13 -27.01
N TYR A 71 -2.61 17.71 -26.72
CA TYR A 71 -3.18 16.44 -27.12
C TYR A 71 -4.27 16.69 -28.15
N ARG A 72 -4.43 15.77 -29.12
CA ARG A 72 -5.55 15.82 -30.08
C ARG A 72 -6.12 14.44 -30.36
N ILE A 73 -7.41 14.42 -30.69
CA ILE A 73 -8.11 13.29 -31.29
C ILE A 73 -9.22 13.82 -32.22
N THR A 74 -9.42 13.14 -33.34
CA THR A 74 -10.58 13.38 -34.21
C THR A 74 -11.72 12.48 -33.78
N LEU A 75 -12.88 13.07 -33.50
CA LEU A 75 -14.09 12.38 -33.12
C LEU A 75 -15.07 12.41 -34.28
N ASN A 76 -15.77 11.30 -34.51
CA ASN A 76 -16.88 11.25 -35.45
C ASN A 76 -18.16 10.95 -34.67
N VAL A 77 -18.77 12.01 -34.17
CA VAL A 77 -19.88 11.96 -33.20
C VAL A 77 -20.94 12.97 -33.64
N THR A 78 -22.22 12.65 -33.47
CA THR A 78 -23.32 13.54 -33.87
C THR A 78 -24.32 13.75 -32.74
N GLY A 79 -24.98 14.91 -32.75
CA GLY A 79 -26.00 15.31 -31.78
C GLY A 79 -25.44 15.67 -30.41
N LYS A 80 -26.35 15.91 -29.47
CA LYS A 80 -26.02 16.27 -28.08
C LYS A 80 -25.37 15.12 -27.35
N ARG A 81 -24.14 15.32 -26.88
CA ARG A 81 -23.35 14.36 -26.10
C ARG A 81 -22.63 15.07 -24.97
N ARG A 82 -22.18 14.29 -23.98
CA ARG A 82 -21.31 14.76 -22.92
C ARG A 82 -19.93 14.18 -23.08
N LEU A 83 -18.91 15.03 -23.05
CA LEU A 83 -17.54 14.63 -22.82
C LEU A 83 -17.26 14.68 -21.33
N ARG A 84 -16.82 13.56 -20.75
CA ARG A 84 -16.39 13.46 -19.36
C ARG A 84 -14.88 13.29 -19.30
N PHE A 85 -14.21 14.19 -18.60
CA PHE A 85 -12.77 14.17 -18.36
C PHE A 85 -12.56 13.80 -16.90
N ASN A 86 -12.18 12.56 -16.61
CA ASN A 86 -12.12 12.06 -15.22
C ASN A 86 -10.88 12.54 -14.43
N GLY A 87 -9.97 13.28 -15.07
CA GLY A 87 -8.75 13.79 -14.44
C GLY A 87 -7.74 14.30 -15.46
N LEU A 88 -7.33 15.55 -15.29
CA LEU A 88 -6.43 16.29 -16.19
C LEU A 88 -5.29 16.87 -15.35
N VAL A 89 -4.03 16.45 -15.56
CA VAL A 89 -2.89 16.91 -14.75
C VAL A 89 -2.10 17.98 -15.51
N THR A 90 -2.04 19.25 -15.09
CA THR A 90 -2.94 19.89 -14.09
C THR A 90 -3.72 21.05 -14.70
N ILE A 91 -3.03 22.12 -15.13
CA ILE A 91 -3.70 23.27 -15.74
C ILE A 91 -4.03 22.89 -17.17
N ALA A 92 -5.30 22.63 -17.46
CA ALA A 92 -5.73 22.10 -18.74
C ALA A 92 -6.82 22.95 -19.37
N GLU A 93 -6.76 23.13 -20.68
CA GLU A 93 -7.77 23.80 -21.48
C GLU A 93 -8.36 22.80 -22.48
N ILE A 94 -9.68 22.83 -22.64
CA ILE A 94 -10.42 21.94 -23.54
C ILE A 94 -10.94 22.75 -24.70
N TRP A 95 -10.54 22.36 -25.91
CA TRP A 95 -10.86 23.05 -27.15
C TRP A 95 -11.55 22.11 -28.12
N ILE A 96 -12.60 22.58 -28.78
CA ILE A 96 -13.29 21.86 -29.86
C ILE A 96 -13.36 22.78 -31.05
N ASP A 97 -12.86 22.33 -32.21
CA ASP A 97 -12.82 23.08 -33.46
C ASP A 97 -12.31 24.52 -33.28
N GLY A 98 -11.18 24.66 -32.57
CA GLY A 98 -10.51 25.94 -32.31
C GLY A 98 -11.13 26.81 -31.21
N ARG A 99 -12.28 26.43 -30.63
CA ARG A 99 -12.94 27.18 -29.55
C ARG A 99 -12.66 26.57 -28.18
N LYS A 100 -12.16 27.38 -27.25
CA LYS A 100 -12.00 26.98 -25.83
C LYS A 100 -13.37 26.91 -25.16
N LEU A 101 -13.66 25.78 -24.52
CA LEU A 101 -14.95 25.51 -23.86
C LEU A 101 -14.82 25.33 -22.35
N LEU A 102 -13.67 24.86 -21.84
CA LEU A 102 -13.47 24.62 -20.42
C LEU A 102 -11.99 24.82 -20.04
N GLU A 103 -11.77 25.23 -18.79
CA GLU A 103 -10.47 25.26 -18.13
C GLU A 103 -10.53 24.45 -16.82
N SER A 104 -9.47 23.70 -16.54
CA SER A 104 -9.26 22.96 -15.31
C SER A 104 -7.96 23.42 -14.66
N ASP A 105 -7.97 23.60 -13.35
CA ASP A 105 -6.80 23.99 -12.54
C ASP A 105 -6.43 22.95 -11.48
N SER A 106 -7.10 21.79 -11.49
CA SER A 106 -6.90 20.71 -10.53
C SER A 106 -6.81 19.34 -11.20
N MET A 107 -5.78 18.59 -10.82
CA MET A 107 -5.57 17.20 -11.21
C MET A 107 -6.69 16.28 -10.70
N PHE A 108 -7.32 16.66 -9.59
CA PHE A 108 -8.22 15.81 -8.82
C PHE A 108 -9.70 16.06 -9.12
N LEU A 109 -10.01 16.95 -10.06
CA LEU A 109 -11.38 17.22 -10.51
C LEU A 109 -11.68 16.50 -11.82
N ALA A 110 -12.87 15.92 -11.87
CA ALA A 110 -13.53 15.51 -13.09
C ALA A 110 -14.41 16.65 -13.64
N HIS A 111 -14.49 16.74 -14.96
CA HIS A 111 -15.26 17.76 -15.69
C HIS A 111 -16.21 17.12 -16.70
N ASP A 112 -17.43 17.63 -16.77
CA ASP A 112 -18.43 17.25 -17.76
C ASP A 112 -18.69 18.44 -18.69
N LEU A 113 -18.68 18.18 -20.01
CA LEU A 113 -18.92 19.18 -21.04
C LEU A 113 -19.98 18.68 -22.03
N ASP A 114 -21.17 19.29 -21.99
CA ASP A 114 -22.26 18.99 -22.92
C ASP A 114 -22.06 19.77 -24.23
N VAL A 115 -22.02 19.05 -25.36
CA VAL A 115 -21.72 19.60 -26.70
C VAL A 115 -22.70 19.02 -27.72
N ASP A 116 -23.14 19.84 -28.66
CA ASP A 116 -23.92 19.39 -29.82
C ASP A 116 -23.00 19.21 -31.02
N PHE A 117 -22.72 17.95 -31.37
CA PHE A 117 -21.75 17.61 -32.41
C PHE A 117 -22.39 17.52 -33.79
N ALA A 118 -21.72 18.09 -34.80
CA ALA A 118 -22.20 18.07 -36.19
C ALA A 118 -21.58 16.96 -37.06
N GLY A 119 -20.77 16.06 -36.48
CA GLY A 119 -20.06 14.99 -37.20
C GLY A 119 -18.58 14.95 -36.83
N GLU A 120 -17.71 15.02 -37.85
CA GLU A 120 -16.27 15.07 -37.65
C GLU A 120 -15.87 16.38 -36.94
N THR A 121 -15.18 16.25 -35.80
CA THR A 121 -14.69 17.37 -34.99
C THR A 121 -13.33 17.03 -34.41
N THR A 122 -12.50 18.02 -34.14
CA THR A 122 -11.22 17.79 -33.48
C THR A 122 -11.26 18.32 -32.04
N LEU A 123 -11.04 17.41 -31.10
CA LEU A 123 -10.86 17.72 -29.69
C LEU A 123 -9.37 17.96 -29.43
N TYR A 124 -9.03 19.13 -28.90
CA TYR A 124 -7.69 19.42 -28.39
C TYR A 124 -7.73 19.61 -26.88
N LEU A 125 -6.72 19.08 -26.19
CA LEU A 125 -6.43 19.38 -24.79
C LEU A 125 -5.08 20.07 -24.72
N CYS A 126 -5.03 21.26 -24.11
CA CYS A 126 -3.76 21.94 -23.85
C CYS A 126 -3.46 21.90 -22.36
N PHE A 127 -2.41 21.18 -21.97
CA PHE A 127 -1.87 21.19 -20.61
C PHE A 127 -0.83 22.30 -20.54
N ARG A 128 -1.21 23.40 -19.90
CA ARG A 128 -0.36 24.57 -19.73
C ARG A 128 0.70 24.32 -18.67
N SER A 129 1.87 24.92 -18.87
CA SER A 129 2.93 25.00 -17.88
C SER A 129 2.38 25.49 -16.55
N ILE A 130 2.76 24.84 -15.45
CA ILE A 130 2.39 25.29 -14.09
C ILE A 130 3.26 26.46 -13.60
N ALA A 131 4.31 26.82 -14.34
CA ALA A 131 5.25 27.87 -13.94
C ALA A 131 4.57 29.23 -13.61
N PRO A 132 3.57 29.72 -14.38
CA PRO A 132 2.84 30.93 -14.02
C PRO A 132 2.10 30.81 -12.67
N ALA A 133 1.49 29.65 -12.39
CA ALA A 133 0.80 29.42 -11.12
C ALA A 133 1.79 29.33 -9.94
N LEU A 134 2.97 28.74 -10.16
CA LEU A 134 4.05 28.71 -9.17
C LEU A 134 4.64 30.10 -8.88
N ALA A 135 4.62 31.01 -9.87
CA ALA A 135 5.07 32.39 -9.72
C ALA A 135 4.00 33.33 -9.13
N ALA A 136 2.74 32.90 -9.08
CA ALA A 136 1.62 33.70 -8.59
C ALA A 136 1.79 34.05 -7.10
N LYS A 137 1.60 35.32 -6.76
CA LYS A 137 1.68 35.83 -5.37
C LYS A 137 0.37 35.56 -4.64
N ARG A 138 0.20 34.34 -4.10
CA ARG A 138 -0.95 33.94 -3.26
C ARG A 138 -0.56 33.88 -1.77
N GLY A 139 -0.78 35.00 -1.06
CA GLY A 139 -0.53 35.12 0.37
C GLY A 139 0.90 34.77 0.81
N ARG A 140 1.19 34.91 2.11
CA ARG A 140 2.46 34.43 2.69
C ARG A 140 2.21 33.11 3.40
N ALA A 141 3.03 32.11 3.10
CA ALA A 141 3.04 30.86 3.86
C ALA A 141 3.56 31.09 5.28
N ARG A 142 2.85 30.54 6.27
CA ARG A 142 3.25 30.51 7.68
C ARG A 142 4.50 29.65 7.87
N TRP A 143 4.61 28.54 7.13
CA TRP A 143 5.80 27.70 7.06
C TRP A 143 6.06 27.19 5.64
N ARG A 144 7.23 26.57 5.42
CA ARG A 144 7.64 26.03 4.11
C ARG A 144 8.30 24.66 4.32
N PRO A 145 7.81 23.60 3.65
CA PRO A 145 8.45 22.30 3.73
C PRO A 145 9.73 22.25 2.89
N LYS A 146 10.60 21.28 3.21
CA LYS A 146 11.77 20.95 2.38
C LYS A 146 11.51 19.77 1.42
N LEU A 147 10.55 18.91 1.77
CA LEU A 147 10.25 17.65 1.08
C LEU A 147 9.90 17.85 -0.39
N ALA A 148 8.93 18.73 -0.68
CA ALA A 148 8.48 19.03 -2.04
C ALA A 148 8.94 20.43 -2.47
N GLN A 149 9.35 20.56 -3.73
CA GLN A 149 9.88 21.80 -4.32
C GLN A 149 9.18 22.16 -5.65
N PRO A 150 8.95 23.47 -5.91
CA PRO A 150 9.21 24.61 -5.02
C PRO A 150 8.12 24.77 -3.94
N ALA A 151 8.40 25.57 -2.91
CA ALA A 151 7.44 25.83 -1.83
C ALA A 151 6.09 26.42 -2.29
N THR A 152 6.04 27.03 -3.48
CA THR A 152 4.82 27.59 -4.08
C THR A 152 3.91 26.53 -4.71
N LEU A 153 4.34 25.26 -4.76
CA LEU A 153 3.51 24.13 -5.20
C LEU A 153 2.22 23.99 -4.37
N ARG A 154 2.19 24.51 -3.13
CA ARG A 154 0.97 24.66 -2.31
C ARG A 154 -0.21 25.33 -3.02
N ASN A 155 0.06 26.13 -4.06
CA ASN A 155 -0.92 26.90 -4.81
C ASN A 155 -1.51 26.14 -6.01
N VAL A 156 -0.97 24.97 -6.33
CA VAL A 156 -1.36 24.14 -7.48
C VAL A 156 -1.94 22.83 -6.95
N ARG A 157 -3.14 22.44 -7.41
CA ARG A 157 -3.76 21.16 -7.02
C ARG A 157 -3.24 20.04 -7.93
N THR A 158 -2.02 19.58 -7.66
CA THR A 158 -1.35 18.47 -8.35
C THR A 158 -0.78 17.47 -7.33
N THR A 159 -0.41 16.27 -7.79
CA THR A 159 0.37 15.30 -6.99
C THR A 159 1.77 15.83 -6.67
N LEU A 160 2.36 15.38 -5.55
CA LEU A 160 3.75 15.68 -5.22
C LEU A 160 4.74 14.68 -5.86
N LEU A 161 4.25 13.61 -6.49
CA LEU A 161 5.07 12.72 -7.31
C LEU A 161 5.75 13.52 -8.43
N GLY A 162 7.06 13.33 -8.59
CA GLY A 162 7.90 14.13 -9.49
C GLY A 162 8.42 15.44 -8.91
N HIS A 163 7.92 15.86 -7.73
CA HIS A 163 8.27 17.13 -7.09
C HIS A 163 8.99 16.99 -5.74
N MET A 164 9.37 15.75 -5.35
CA MET A 164 10.07 15.45 -4.09
C MET A 164 11.50 14.92 -4.34
N PRO A 165 12.51 15.80 -4.45
CA PRO A 165 13.89 15.40 -4.73
C PRO A 165 14.43 14.43 -3.68
N GLY A 166 15.06 13.35 -4.15
CA GLY A 166 15.60 12.29 -3.28
C GLY A 166 14.57 11.25 -2.83
N TRP A 167 13.27 11.53 -2.98
CA TRP A 167 12.18 10.63 -2.61
C TRP A 167 11.65 9.82 -3.80
N CYS A 168 11.37 10.49 -4.92
CA CYS A 168 10.94 9.85 -6.17
C CYS A 168 11.74 10.37 -7.38
N PRO A 169 11.75 9.64 -8.51
CA PRO A 169 12.20 10.18 -9.79
C PRO A 169 11.53 11.52 -10.10
N ALA A 170 12.26 12.46 -10.70
CA ALA A 170 11.77 13.81 -11.03
C ALA A 170 10.94 13.81 -12.33
N ILE A 171 9.97 12.91 -12.42
CA ILE A 171 9.04 12.78 -13.56
C ILE A 171 7.77 13.53 -13.19
N GLN A 172 7.71 14.81 -13.58
CA GLN A 172 6.56 15.67 -13.29
C GLN A 172 5.43 15.36 -14.28
N PRO A 173 4.22 15.03 -13.83
CA PRO A 173 3.16 14.60 -14.74
C PRO A 173 2.50 15.77 -15.48
N ALA A 174 2.17 15.54 -16.75
CA ALA A 174 1.30 16.38 -17.57
C ALA A 174 0.50 15.48 -18.52
N GLY A 175 -0.81 15.70 -18.67
CA GLY A 175 -1.65 14.94 -19.60
C GLY A 175 -3.02 14.49 -19.05
N PRO A 176 -3.82 13.80 -19.86
CA PRO A 176 -5.10 13.23 -19.44
C PRO A 176 -4.87 11.92 -18.67
N TRP A 177 -4.47 12.03 -17.40
CA TRP A 177 -4.06 10.90 -16.56
C TRP A 177 -5.20 9.95 -16.16
N ARG A 178 -6.47 10.35 -16.39
CA ARG A 178 -7.66 9.50 -16.23
C ARG A 178 -8.45 9.44 -17.54
N ALA A 179 -9.43 8.53 -17.58
CA ALA A 179 -10.22 8.27 -18.78
C ALA A 179 -10.97 9.53 -19.27
N VAL A 180 -10.96 9.71 -20.59
CA VAL A 180 -11.86 10.63 -21.30
C VAL A 180 -12.96 9.80 -21.94
N GLU A 181 -14.22 10.20 -21.74
CA GLU A 181 -15.39 9.39 -22.08
C GLU A 181 -16.44 10.20 -22.84
N VAL A 182 -17.14 9.54 -23.77
CA VAL A 182 -18.31 10.08 -24.47
C VAL A 182 -19.57 9.42 -23.90
N ILE A 183 -20.53 10.24 -23.49
CA ILE A 183 -21.82 9.81 -22.91
C ILE A 183 -22.96 10.27 -23.81
N GLY A 184 -24.01 9.45 -23.91
CA GLY A 184 -25.22 9.77 -24.68
C GLY A 184 -25.26 9.19 -26.09
N GLU A 185 -24.40 8.22 -26.43
CA GLU A 185 -24.40 7.59 -27.76
C GLU A 185 -25.57 6.62 -27.99
N SER A 186 -26.18 6.12 -26.93
CA SER A 186 -27.40 5.30 -26.98
C SER A 186 -28.50 5.92 -26.12
N ASP A 187 -29.76 5.63 -26.45
CA ASP A 187 -30.92 6.10 -25.68
C ASP A 187 -30.87 5.65 -24.22
N ALA A 188 -30.28 4.48 -23.92
CA ALA A 188 -30.17 3.93 -22.57
C ALA A 188 -28.84 4.28 -21.87
N SER A 189 -28.10 5.28 -22.36
CA SER A 189 -26.79 5.67 -21.81
C SER A 189 -26.92 6.17 -20.36
N ILE A 190 -26.11 5.59 -19.47
CA ILE A 190 -26.06 5.96 -18.06
C ILE A 190 -25.06 7.10 -17.88
N ASP A 191 -25.52 8.18 -17.25
CA ASP A 191 -24.70 9.33 -16.87
C ASP A 191 -23.98 9.05 -15.54
N ARG A 192 -24.70 8.59 -14.52
CA ARG A 192 -24.15 8.39 -13.18
C ARG A 192 -24.86 7.28 -12.42
N VAL A 193 -24.11 6.53 -11.64
CA VAL A 193 -24.60 5.53 -10.69
C VAL A 193 -24.09 5.92 -9.31
N GLN A 194 -24.99 5.95 -8.33
CA GLN A 194 -24.66 6.16 -6.93
C GLN A 194 -25.15 4.96 -6.14
N MET A 195 -24.26 4.32 -5.38
CA MET A 195 -24.56 3.20 -4.51
C MET A 195 -24.05 3.51 -3.11
N THR A 196 -24.90 3.30 -2.10
CA THR A 196 -24.55 3.48 -0.69
C THR A 196 -24.97 2.22 0.05
N SER A 197 -24.03 1.60 0.77
CA SER A 197 -24.33 0.48 1.66
C SER A 197 -24.26 0.89 3.12
N SER A 198 -25.10 0.28 3.93
CA SER A 198 -25.07 0.39 5.39
C SER A 198 -25.54 -0.91 6.03
N VAL A 199 -25.42 -1.01 7.35
CA VAL A 199 -25.89 -2.16 8.15
C VAL A 199 -26.98 -1.70 9.11
N ASP A 200 -28.08 -2.44 9.18
CA ASP A 200 -29.17 -2.25 10.15
C ASP A 200 -29.39 -3.56 10.93
N GLY A 201 -28.90 -3.61 12.17
CA GLY A 201 -28.84 -4.83 12.96
C GLY A 201 -27.94 -5.89 12.31
N ARG A 202 -28.55 -6.90 11.69
CA ARG A 202 -27.84 -7.95 10.93
C ARG A 202 -28.09 -7.88 9.42
N ASP A 203 -28.87 -6.91 8.96
CA ASP A 203 -29.24 -6.79 7.57
C ASP A 203 -28.35 -5.78 6.85
N GLY A 204 -28.05 -6.04 5.58
CA GLY A 204 -27.42 -5.08 4.68
C GLY A 204 -28.48 -4.22 4.00
N LEU A 205 -28.29 -2.91 3.95
CA LEU A 205 -29.14 -1.98 3.21
C LEU A 205 -28.33 -1.39 2.06
N LEU A 206 -28.86 -1.49 0.85
CA LEU A 206 -28.26 -0.87 -0.34
C LEU A 206 -29.25 0.12 -0.94
N ASP A 207 -28.85 1.39 -0.97
CA ASP A 207 -29.52 2.46 -1.69
C ASP A 207 -28.83 2.70 -3.04
N VAL A 208 -29.61 2.67 -4.12
CA VAL A 208 -29.11 2.91 -5.48
C VAL A 208 -29.87 4.06 -6.13
N THR A 209 -29.14 4.95 -6.79
CA THR A 209 -29.69 5.95 -7.71
C THR A 209 -28.95 5.87 -9.03
N VAL A 210 -29.69 5.68 -10.12
CA VAL A 210 -29.16 5.67 -11.49
C VAL A 210 -29.75 6.83 -12.25
N ARG A 211 -28.87 7.63 -12.86
CA ARG A 211 -29.24 8.74 -13.75
C ARG A 211 -28.87 8.38 -15.17
N PHE A 212 -29.87 8.38 -16.05
CA PHE A 212 -29.72 8.26 -17.50
C PHE A 212 -29.44 9.62 -18.13
N TYR A 213 -28.62 9.63 -19.18
CA TYR A 213 -28.31 10.84 -19.92
C TYR A 213 -29.53 11.33 -20.71
N HIS A 214 -30.20 10.43 -21.43
CA HIS A 214 -31.44 10.74 -22.16
C HIS A 214 -32.68 10.44 -21.32
N ALA A 215 -33.79 11.10 -21.64
CA ALA A 215 -35.08 10.85 -21.01
C ALA A 215 -35.57 9.44 -21.36
N GLN A 216 -36.06 8.73 -20.37
CA GLN A 216 -36.60 7.38 -20.46
C GLN A 216 -38.12 7.42 -20.26
N ALA A 217 -38.83 6.49 -20.92
CA ALA A 217 -40.20 6.20 -20.55
C ALA A 217 -40.19 5.38 -19.24
N PRO A 218 -41.03 5.72 -18.23
CA PRO A 218 -41.15 4.94 -17.02
C PRO A 218 -41.47 3.47 -17.32
N GLN A 219 -40.64 2.58 -16.80
CA GLN A 219 -40.75 1.13 -16.96
C GLN A 219 -40.45 0.45 -15.63
N ASP A 220 -41.00 -0.76 -15.46
CA ASP A 220 -40.75 -1.59 -14.28
C ASP A 220 -39.29 -2.08 -14.30
N MET A 221 -38.56 -1.73 -13.25
CA MET A 221 -37.15 -2.07 -13.07
C MET A 221 -36.95 -2.60 -11.65
N GLN A 222 -36.18 -3.66 -11.53
CA GLN A 222 -35.88 -4.34 -10.28
C GLN A 222 -34.39 -4.22 -9.97
N LEU A 223 -34.07 -3.75 -8.78
CA LEU A 223 -32.73 -3.79 -8.21
C LEU A 223 -32.52 -5.17 -7.58
N GLU A 224 -31.45 -5.85 -7.97
CA GLU A 224 -31.02 -7.12 -7.40
C GLU A 224 -29.64 -6.94 -6.74
N CYS A 225 -29.49 -7.48 -5.52
CA CYS A 225 -28.25 -7.47 -4.75
C CYS A 225 -28.06 -8.87 -4.12
N GLY A 226 -27.22 -9.70 -4.76
CA GLY A 226 -27.21 -11.14 -4.49
C GLY A 226 -28.61 -11.74 -4.72
N ASP A 227 -29.13 -12.47 -3.73
CA ASP A 227 -30.45 -13.10 -3.80
C ASP A 227 -31.61 -12.17 -3.37
N ALA A 228 -31.30 -10.96 -2.89
CA ALA A 228 -32.31 -9.98 -2.51
C ALA A 228 -32.69 -9.10 -3.70
N SER A 229 -33.95 -8.68 -3.75
CA SER A 229 -34.43 -7.77 -4.79
C SER A 229 -35.46 -6.78 -4.29
N ALA A 230 -35.56 -5.63 -4.96
CA ALA A 230 -36.54 -4.59 -4.68
C ALA A 230 -36.94 -3.86 -5.96
N GLN A 231 -38.15 -3.30 -6.00
CA GLN A 231 -38.57 -2.46 -7.12
C GLN A 231 -37.84 -1.11 -7.08
N LEU A 232 -37.47 -0.62 -8.26
CA LEU A 232 -36.97 0.73 -8.46
C LEU A 232 -38.13 1.66 -8.84
N HIS A 233 -38.02 2.93 -8.46
CA HIS A 233 -39.02 3.95 -8.72
C HIS A 233 -38.41 5.14 -9.45
N TRP A 234 -39.12 5.64 -10.44
CA TRP A 234 -38.73 6.84 -11.19
C TRP A 234 -39.01 8.10 -10.36
N LEU A 235 -37.99 8.95 -10.21
CA LEU A 235 -38.13 10.28 -9.61
C LEU A 235 -38.52 11.32 -10.67
N ASP A 236 -37.99 11.15 -11.87
CA ASP A 236 -38.25 11.96 -13.06
C ASP A 236 -37.95 11.13 -14.32
N ALA A 237 -37.98 11.73 -15.51
CA ALA A 237 -37.70 11.01 -16.76
C ALA A 237 -36.24 10.54 -16.92
N HIS A 238 -35.32 10.95 -16.06
CA HIS A 238 -33.89 10.62 -16.14
C HIS A 238 -33.41 9.76 -14.97
N THR A 239 -34.12 9.77 -13.84
CA THR A 239 -33.57 9.29 -12.58
C THR A 239 -34.46 8.22 -11.98
N VAL A 240 -33.85 7.07 -11.67
CA VAL A 240 -34.49 5.96 -10.98
C VAL A 240 -33.76 5.65 -9.67
N THR A 241 -34.49 5.35 -8.61
CA THR A 241 -33.93 5.07 -7.29
C THR A 241 -34.65 3.92 -6.59
N GLY A 242 -33.98 3.26 -5.66
CA GLY A 242 -34.61 2.31 -4.77
C GLY A 242 -33.66 1.74 -3.73
N ARG A 243 -34.24 1.02 -2.78
CA ARG A 243 -33.54 0.40 -1.67
C ARG A 243 -33.82 -1.09 -1.64
N VAL A 244 -32.75 -1.89 -1.56
CA VAL A 244 -32.85 -3.33 -1.31
C VAL A 244 -32.29 -3.68 0.06
N ARG A 245 -32.97 -4.58 0.76
CA ARG A 245 -32.59 -5.09 2.08
C ARG A 245 -32.15 -6.55 1.95
N VAL A 246 -30.88 -6.82 2.26
CA VAL A 246 -30.31 -8.16 2.32
C VAL A 246 -30.44 -8.66 3.76
N VAL A 247 -31.41 -9.53 4.01
CA VAL A 247 -31.69 -10.07 5.35
C VAL A 247 -30.52 -10.95 5.80
N GLN A 248 -30.04 -10.76 7.03
CA GLN A 248 -28.90 -11.49 7.59
C GLN A 248 -27.68 -11.47 6.66
N ALA A 249 -27.27 -10.28 6.22
CA ALA A 249 -26.16 -10.11 5.30
C ALA A 249 -24.85 -10.67 5.88
N ARG A 250 -24.08 -11.35 5.04
CA ARG A 250 -22.69 -11.70 5.32
C ARG A 250 -21.87 -10.41 5.26
N LEU A 251 -21.35 -10.00 6.42
CA LEU A 251 -20.56 -8.79 6.52
C LEU A 251 -19.18 -8.98 5.89
N TRP A 252 -18.65 -7.90 5.31
CA TRP A 252 -17.30 -7.85 4.79
C TRP A 252 -16.29 -7.72 5.94
N TRP A 253 -15.23 -8.52 5.87
CA TRP A 253 -14.11 -8.50 6.80
C TRP A 253 -12.78 -8.36 6.03
N PRO A 254 -11.75 -7.75 6.63
CA PRO A 254 -10.41 -7.91 6.12
C PRO A 254 -10.05 -9.40 6.18
N HIS A 255 -9.23 -9.86 5.24
CA HIS A 255 -8.95 -11.30 5.07
C HIS A 255 -8.35 -11.98 6.31
N THR A 256 -7.73 -11.18 7.18
CA THR A 256 -7.16 -11.62 8.47
C THR A 256 -8.22 -11.95 9.52
N HIS A 257 -9.44 -11.43 9.37
CA HIS A 257 -10.51 -11.56 10.35
C HIS A 257 -11.73 -12.31 9.81
N GLY A 258 -11.83 -12.55 8.51
CA GLY A 258 -12.95 -13.30 7.93
C GLY A 258 -13.00 -13.23 6.41
N GLU A 259 -14.13 -13.67 5.85
CA GLU A 259 -14.40 -13.56 4.42
C GLU A 259 -14.68 -12.09 4.03
N PRO A 260 -14.03 -11.54 2.99
CA PRO A 260 -14.42 -10.26 2.39
C PRO A 260 -15.69 -10.46 1.55
N ALA A 261 -16.83 -10.72 2.21
CA ALA A 261 -18.09 -11.00 1.52
C ALA A 261 -18.55 -9.80 0.67
N ARG A 262 -18.90 -10.07 -0.58
CA ARG A 262 -19.36 -9.09 -1.57
C ARG A 262 -20.60 -9.60 -2.30
N TYR A 263 -21.43 -8.67 -2.75
CA TYR A 263 -22.70 -8.93 -3.41
C TYR A 263 -22.72 -8.25 -4.76
N SER A 264 -22.97 -9.03 -5.82
CA SER A 264 -23.17 -8.45 -7.15
C SER A 264 -24.49 -7.68 -7.19
N VAL A 265 -24.43 -6.48 -7.75
CA VAL A 265 -25.55 -5.56 -7.90
C VAL A 265 -25.88 -5.43 -9.37
N LYS A 266 -27.15 -5.62 -9.71
CA LYS A 266 -27.64 -5.47 -11.07
C LYS A 266 -29.05 -4.91 -11.09
N ILE A 267 -29.43 -4.31 -12.22
CA ILE A 267 -30.79 -3.91 -12.51
C ILE A 267 -31.36 -4.81 -13.61
N ALA A 268 -32.53 -5.39 -13.36
CA ALA A 268 -33.30 -6.20 -14.31
C ALA A 268 -34.64 -5.52 -14.66
N GLY A 269 -35.22 -5.87 -15.81
CA GLY A 269 -36.50 -5.30 -16.28
C GLY A 269 -36.37 -4.02 -17.13
N GLY A 270 -37.44 -3.67 -17.84
CA GLY A 270 -37.58 -2.46 -18.66
C GLY A 270 -36.76 -2.42 -19.94
N LEU A 271 -35.44 -2.25 -19.84
CA LEU A 271 -34.55 -1.84 -20.94
C LEU A 271 -34.07 -3.00 -21.84
N GLN A 272 -34.84 -4.09 -21.89
CA GLN A 272 -34.53 -5.37 -22.59
C GLN A 272 -33.16 -6.01 -22.26
N ARG A 273 -32.45 -5.54 -21.22
CA ARG A 273 -31.13 -6.03 -20.82
C ARG A 273 -30.92 -5.90 -19.32
N VAL A 274 -30.12 -6.82 -18.76
CA VAL A 274 -29.62 -6.73 -17.38
C VAL A 274 -28.45 -5.75 -17.33
N ILE A 275 -28.49 -4.79 -16.41
CA ILE A 275 -27.44 -3.78 -16.20
C ILE A 275 -26.63 -4.20 -14.98
N SER A 276 -25.38 -4.61 -15.16
CA SER A 276 -24.46 -4.84 -14.04
C SER A 276 -23.95 -3.52 -13.50
N LEU A 277 -24.04 -3.32 -12.19
CA LEU A 277 -23.58 -2.11 -11.48
C LEU A 277 -22.28 -2.36 -10.68
N GLY A 278 -21.72 -3.57 -10.75
CA GLY A 278 -20.56 -4.00 -9.97
C GLY A 278 -20.95 -4.66 -8.66
N ASP A 279 -20.03 -4.66 -7.70
CA ASP A 279 -20.22 -5.31 -6.41
C ASP A 279 -20.34 -4.29 -5.27
N ILE A 280 -21.04 -4.66 -4.20
CA ILE A 280 -21.11 -3.93 -2.94
C ILE A 280 -20.74 -4.85 -1.77
N ALA A 281 -20.38 -4.25 -0.64
CA ALA A 281 -20.12 -4.93 0.61
C ALA A 281 -20.77 -4.18 1.79
N PHE A 282 -21.08 -4.92 2.86
CA PHE A 282 -21.71 -4.40 4.08
C PHE A 282 -20.78 -4.57 5.26
N ARG A 283 -20.50 -3.49 6.00
CA ARG A 283 -19.69 -3.52 7.22
C ARG A 283 -20.04 -2.33 8.12
N THR A 284 -19.58 -2.37 9.37
CA THR A 284 -19.47 -1.18 10.24
C THR A 284 -18.01 -0.92 10.61
N ILE A 285 -17.63 0.36 10.76
CA ILE A 285 -16.37 0.79 11.37
C ILE A 285 -16.68 1.71 12.54
N ASP A 286 -15.97 1.48 13.64
CA ASP A 286 -15.79 2.43 14.72
C ASP A 286 -14.30 2.59 15.07
N VAL A 287 -13.99 3.59 15.89
CA VAL A 287 -12.66 3.78 16.48
C VAL A 287 -12.77 3.72 18.00
N ASP A 288 -12.16 2.70 18.60
CA ASP A 288 -11.97 2.64 20.04
C ASP A 288 -10.80 3.55 20.45
N ARG A 289 -11.08 4.43 21.40
CA ARG A 289 -10.14 5.42 21.95
C ARG A 289 -9.54 4.97 23.28
N GLY A 290 -9.88 3.77 23.76
CA GLY A 290 -9.43 3.25 25.03
C GLY A 290 -9.96 4.04 26.23
N PRO A 291 -9.66 3.59 27.46
CA PRO A 291 -10.19 4.18 28.69
C PRO A 291 -9.69 5.60 28.97
N ASP A 292 -8.52 5.98 28.43
CA ASP A 292 -7.96 7.33 28.55
C ASP A 292 -8.38 8.27 27.42
N GLY A 293 -9.18 7.79 26.46
CA GLY A 293 -9.63 8.55 25.29
C GLY A 293 -8.53 8.89 24.29
N ALA A 294 -7.30 8.39 24.48
CA ALA A 294 -6.13 8.76 23.69
C ALA A 294 -5.76 7.75 22.60
N GLY A 295 -6.41 6.59 22.55
CA GLY A 295 -6.14 5.51 21.60
C GLY A 295 -6.62 5.79 20.17
N PHE A 296 -6.26 4.87 19.27
CA PHE A 296 -6.82 4.76 17.93
C PHE A 296 -6.79 3.28 17.52
N GLN A 297 -7.88 2.57 17.79
CA GLN A 297 -8.04 1.16 17.45
C GLN A 297 -9.23 1.01 16.51
N LEU A 298 -9.01 0.52 15.30
CA LEU A 298 -10.11 0.22 14.38
C LEU A 298 -10.93 -0.94 14.95
N VAL A 299 -12.25 -0.77 14.96
CA VAL A 299 -13.23 -1.77 15.36
C VAL A 299 -14.13 -2.04 14.16
N LEU A 300 -14.05 -3.24 13.59
CA LEU A 300 -14.83 -3.64 12.44
C LEU A 300 -15.93 -4.62 12.85
N ASN A 301 -17.18 -4.33 12.50
CA ASN A 301 -18.32 -5.20 12.84
C ASN A 301 -18.34 -5.55 14.35
N GLY A 302 -17.98 -4.58 15.21
CA GLY A 302 -17.88 -4.75 16.66
C GLY A 302 -16.63 -5.48 17.18
N THR A 303 -15.67 -5.82 16.31
CA THR A 303 -14.43 -6.53 16.69
C THR A 303 -13.18 -5.67 16.47
N PRO A 304 -12.28 -5.51 17.46
CA PRO A 304 -11.00 -4.83 17.27
C PRO A 304 -10.12 -5.50 16.21
N VAL A 305 -9.49 -4.68 15.36
CA VAL A 305 -8.59 -5.13 14.28
C VAL A 305 -7.20 -4.52 14.46
N PHE A 306 -6.19 -5.34 14.74
CA PHE A 306 -4.80 -4.86 14.68
C PHE A 306 -4.44 -4.51 13.23
N ALA A 307 -4.32 -3.21 12.95
CA ALA A 307 -4.09 -2.72 11.60
C ALA A 307 -2.60 -2.87 11.24
N ARG A 308 -2.31 -3.61 10.18
CA ARG A 308 -0.94 -3.97 9.79
C ARG A 308 -0.78 -3.88 8.29
N GLY A 309 0.17 -3.07 7.86
CA GLY A 309 0.15 -2.61 6.49
C GLY A 309 1.44 -1.98 6.03
N ALA A 310 1.36 -1.37 4.84
CA ALA A 310 2.41 -0.53 4.31
C ALA A 310 1.81 0.70 3.60
N CYS A 311 2.59 1.77 3.52
CA CYS A 311 2.22 2.98 2.79
C CYS A 311 2.38 2.77 1.28
N TRP A 312 1.36 3.15 0.53
CA TRP A 312 1.31 3.12 -0.93
C TRP A 312 2.04 4.34 -1.50
N THR A 313 2.72 4.14 -2.63
CA THR A 313 3.41 5.21 -3.37
C THR A 313 2.75 5.43 -4.73
N SER A 314 3.03 4.56 -5.69
CA SER A 314 2.34 4.44 -6.97
C SER A 314 2.81 3.16 -7.64
N ALA A 315 1.93 2.47 -8.35
CA ALA A 315 2.31 1.29 -9.14
C ALA A 315 3.13 1.63 -10.39
N ASP A 316 3.04 2.87 -10.90
CA ASP A 316 3.86 3.39 -11.99
C ASP A 316 3.88 4.93 -11.91
N ILE A 317 5.03 5.52 -11.60
CA ILE A 317 5.18 6.98 -11.50
C ILE A 317 5.02 7.71 -12.84
N VAL A 318 5.25 7.03 -13.96
CA VAL A 318 5.15 7.64 -15.30
C VAL A 318 3.68 7.74 -15.72
N ALA A 319 2.93 6.64 -15.55
CA ALA A 319 1.52 6.56 -15.93
C ALA A 319 0.55 7.07 -14.87
N LEU A 320 0.97 7.07 -13.60
CA LEU A 320 0.13 7.38 -12.44
C LEU A 320 -1.05 6.42 -12.23
N ASP A 321 -1.01 5.28 -12.91
CA ASP A 321 -1.94 4.15 -12.78
C ASP A 321 -1.22 2.88 -13.27
N ALA A 322 -1.81 1.72 -13.05
CA ALA A 322 -1.28 0.46 -13.55
C ALA A 322 -2.38 -0.48 -14.06
N PRO A 323 -2.05 -1.41 -14.98
CA PRO A 323 -2.98 -2.45 -15.39
C PRO A 323 -3.50 -3.27 -14.20
N ARG A 324 -4.76 -3.72 -14.28
CA ARG A 324 -5.42 -4.51 -13.21
C ARG A 324 -4.57 -5.69 -12.75
N GLU A 325 -3.93 -6.41 -13.67
CA GLU A 325 -3.11 -7.59 -13.31
C GLU A 325 -1.90 -7.23 -12.45
N LYS A 326 -1.26 -6.07 -12.70
CA LYS A 326 -0.14 -5.60 -11.86
C LYS A 326 -0.64 -5.25 -10.46
N LEU A 327 -1.74 -4.52 -10.36
CA LEU A 327 -2.35 -4.20 -9.06
C LEU A 327 -2.79 -5.46 -8.32
N LYS A 328 -3.43 -6.41 -9.01
CA LYS A 328 -3.87 -7.70 -8.46
C LYS A 328 -2.72 -8.49 -7.87
N ALA A 329 -1.56 -8.53 -8.56
CA ALA A 329 -0.37 -9.18 -8.04
C ALA A 329 0.13 -8.53 -6.74
N LEU A 330 0.09 -7.19 -6.63
CA LEU A 330 0.47 -6.46 -5.42
C LEU A 330 -0.50 -6.72 -4.26
N PHE A 331 -1.82 -6.68 -4.51
CA PHE A 331 -2.82 -7.01 -3.49
C PHE A 331 -2.73 -8.47 -3.03
N LYS A 332 -2.44 -9.40 -3.95
CA LYS A 332 -2.14 -10.80 -3.61
C LYS A 332 -0.93 -10.91 -2.70
N ALA A 333 0.17 -10.24 -3.00
CA ALA A 333 1.37 -10.24 -2.17
C ALA A 333 1.11 -9.66 -0.76
N CYS A 334 0.33 -8.57 -0.67
CA CYS A 334 -0.08 -7.98 0.60
C CYS A 334 -0.89 -8.99 1.45
N ARG A 335 -1.88 -9.65 0.83
CA ARG A 335 -2.71 -10.66 1.49
C ARG A 335 -1.87 -11.84 1.99
N GLN A 336 -0.99 -12.38 1.14
CA GLN A 336 -0.09 -13.49 1.50
C GLN A 336 0.84 -13.12 2.67
N ALA A 337 1.30 -11.86 2.72
CA ALA A 337 2.13 -11.36 3.81
C ALA A 337 1.35 -11.01 5.10
N GLY A 338 0.04 -11.25 5.15
CA GLY A 338 -0.78 -10.94 6.33
C GLY A 338 -1.10 -9.46 6.51
N LEU A 339 -0.78 -8.59 5.54
CA LEU A 339 -1.16 -7.17 5.57
C LEU A 339 -2.67 -7.03 5.39
N ASN A 340 -3.31 -6.20 6.21
CA ASN A 340 -4.75 -5.96 6.17
C ASN A 340 -5.14 -4.49 5.98
N ILE A 341 -4.16 -3.58 5.87
CA ILE A 341 -4.38 -2.17 5.54
C ILE A 341 -3.30 -1.64 4.59
N ILE A 342 -3.67 -0.72 3.70
CA ILE A 342 -2.74 0.07 2.89
C ILE A 342 -3.07 1.55 3.12
N ARG A 343 -2.04 2.38 3.33
CA ARG A 343 -2.21 3.84 3.44
C ARG A 343 -1.81 4.56 2.16
N VAL A 344 -2.75 5.24 1.53
CA VAL A 344 -2.49 6.17 0.42
C VAL A 344 -2.23 7.55 1.00
N SER A 345 -0.95 7.96 1.04
CA SER A 345 -0.52 9.22 1.66
C SER A 345 -0.88 10.43 0.80
N GLY A 346 -1.03 11.59 1.45
CA GLY A 346 -1.37 12.87 0.81
C GLY A 346 -0.25 13.43 -0.07
N THR A 347 0.93 12.80 -0.06
CA THR A 347 2.04 13.06 -0.99
C THR A 347 1.84 12.41 -2.36
N THR A 348 0.87 11.51 -2.50
CA THR A 348 0.62 10.74 -3.72
C THR A 348 -0.59 11.29 -4.49
N LEU A 349 -1.61 10.47 -4.78
CA LEU A 349 -2.80 10.79 -5.55
C LEU A 349 -4.00 9.92 -5.12
N TYR A 350 -5.21 10.25 -5.57
CA TYR A 350 -6.36 9.35 -5.41
C TYR A 350 -6.32 8.23 -6.45
N GLU A 351 -6.26 6.99 -5.97
CA GLU A 351 -6.10 5.81 -6.83
C GLU A 351 -7.34 5.49 -7.68
N SER A 352 -7.14 4.60 -8.66
CA SER A 352 -8.19 4.19 -9.61
C SER A 352 -9.32 3.41 -8.92
N ASP A 353 -10.49 3.32 -9.54
CA ASP A 353 -11.57 2.44 -9.05
C ASP A 353 -11.08 0.98 -8.94
N THR A 354 -10.25 0.53 -9.88
CA THR A 354 -9.61 -0.80 -9.86
C THR A 354 -8.83 -1.06 -8.56
N PHE A 355 -8.15 -0.04 -8.02
CA PHE A 355 -7.42 -0.17 -6.76
C PHE A 355 -8.36 -0.49 -5.59
N TYR A 356 -9.46 0.27 -5.45
CA TYR A 356 -10.42 0.04 -4.35
C TYR A 356 -11.24 -1.23 -4.55
N GLU A 357 -11.55 -1.61 -5.80
CA GLU A 357 -12.16 -2.90 -6.12
C GLU A 357 -11.28 -4.08 -5.67
N LEU A 358 -9.97 -4.00 -5.94
CA LEU A 358 -9.02 -5.02 -5.51
C LEU A 358 -8.84 -5.01 -3.99
N ALA A 359 -8.89 -3.84 -3.34
CA ALA A 359 -8.89 -3.75 -1.88
C ALA A 359 -10.12 -4.45 -1.26
N ASP A 360 -11.32 -4.23 -1.82
CA ASP A 360 -12.53 -4.94 -1.43
C ASP A 360 -12.43 -6.45 -1.68
N GLU A 361 -11.95 -6.86 -2.86
CA GLU A 361 -11.79 -8.27 -3.27
C GLU A 361 -10.80 -9.03 -2.38
N TYR A 362 -9.66 -8.42 -2.05
CA TYR A 362 -8.60 -9.05 -1.27
C TYR A 362 -8.78 -8.88 0.24
N GLY A 363 -9.79 -8.15 0.70
CA GLY A 363 -10.02 -7.91 2.11
C GLY A 363 -8.93 -7.04 2.74
N ILE A 364 -8.54 -5.96 2.06
CA ILE A 364 -7.52 -5.00 2.52
C ILE A 364 -8.19 -3.65 2.77
N LEU A 365 -8.06 -3.14 3.99
CA LEU A 365 -8.53 -1.81 4.36
C LEU A 365 -7.69 -0.73 3.66
N VAL A 366 -8.29 0.42 3.38
CA VAL A 366 -7.61 1.58 2.81
C VAL A 366 -7.69 2.74 3.78
N TRP A 367 -6.54 3.22 4.23
CA TRP A 367 -6.40 4.54 4.83
C TRP A 367 -6.13 5.55 3.72
N GLN A 368 -7.02 6.50 3.51
CA GLN A 368 -6.88 7.52 2.48
C GLN A 368 -6.63 8.90 3.10
N ASP A 369 -5.47 9.47 2.82
CA ASP A 369 -5.26 10.90 3.01
C ASP A 369 -5.91 11.68 1.85
N PHE A 370 -6.51 12.85 2.11
CA PHE A 370 -6.70 13.85 1.06
C PHE A 370 -5.33 14.32 0.55
N ALA A 371 -5.24 14.74 -0.71
CA ALA A 371 -4.00 15.10 -1.40
C ALA A 371 -3.40 16.43 -0.90
N PHE A 372 -3.05 16.45 0.39
CA PHE A 372 -2.42 17.54 1.13
C PHE A 372 -1.25 16.97 1.92
N ALA A 373 -0.07 17.59 1.81
CA ALA A 373 1.09 17.16 2.57
C ALA A 373 2.08 18.28 2.87
N ASN A 374 2.54 18.37 4.12
CA ASN A 374 3.56 19.26 4.69
C ASN A 374 3.39 20.80 4.49
N PHE A 375 2.66 21.27 3.47
CA PHE A 375 2.48 22.68 3.17
C PHE A 375 1.46 23.35 4.09
N ASP A 376 1.69 24.63 4.37
CA ASP A 376 0.61 25.54 4.75
C ASP A 376 -0.27 25.74 3.52
N TYR A 377 -1.55 25.37 3.52
CA TYR A 377 -2.42 25.54 2.33
C TYR A 377 -3.16 26.88 2.30
N PRO A 378 -3.56 27.42 1.12
CA PRO A 378 -4.38 28.62 1.03
C PRO A 378 -5.72 28.50 1.76
N THR A 379 -6.35 29.63 2.08
CA THR A 379 -7.62 29.73 2.82
C THR A 379 -8.59 30.72 2.16
N ASP A 380 -8.34 31.10 0.91
CA ASP A 380 -9.27 31.92 0.14
C ASP A 380 -10.46 31.10 -0.34
N GLU A 381 -11.59 31.76 -0.56
CA GLU A 381 -12.86 31.14 -0.93
C GLU A 381 -12.76 30.29 -2.21
N ALA A 382 -11.98 30.73 -3.21
CA ALA A 382 -11.81 29.98 -4.45
C ALA A 382 -11.10 28.64 -4.21
N PHE A 383 -10.06 28.64 -3.36
CA PHE A 383 -9.39 27.42 -2.93
C PHE A 383 -10.32 26.51 -2.13
N GLU A 384 -11.06 27.04 -1.15
CA GLU A 384 -12.00 26.26 -0.34
C GLU A 384 -13.10 25.61 -1.20
N GLN A 385 -13.68 26.34 -2.16
CA GLN A 385 -14.66 25.80 -3.11
C GLN A 385 -14.06 24.72 -4.01
N SER A 386 -12.81 24.90 -4.48
CA SER A 386 -12.13 23.88 -5.27
C SER A 386 -11.91 22.60 -4.47
N VAL A 387 -11.48 22.72 -3.22
CA VAL A 387 -11.28 21.56 -2.33
C VAL A 387 -12.59 20.90 -1.96
N GLN A 388 -13.65 21.68 -1.74
CA GLN A 388 -14.98 21.13 -1.49
C GLN A 388 -15.43 20.25 -2.67
N ARG A 389 -15.32 20.74 -3.92
CA ARG A 389 -15.63 19.94 -5.11
C ARG A 389 -14.74 18.70 -5.23
N GLU A 390 -13.45 18.82 -4.95
CA GLU A 390 -12.49 17.71 -4.96
C GLU A 390 -12.93 16.62 -3.97
N ALA A 391 -13.23 17.00 -2.74
CA ALA A 391 -13.65 16.08 -1.70
C ALA A 391 -15.01 15.44 -2.01
N GLU A 392 -16.00 16.21 -2.45
CA GLU A 392 -17.32 15.70 -2.82
C GLU A 392 -17.23 14.69 -3.97
N GLN A 393 -16.44 14.98 -5.02
CA GLN A 393 -16.26 14.06 -6.14
C GLN A 393 -15.53 12.78 -5.70
N PHE A 394 -14.47 12.90 -4.89
CA PHE A 394 -13.74 11.74 -4.37
C PHE A 394 -14.65 10.84 -3.51
N LEU A 395 -15.40 11.41 -2.58
CA LEU A 395 -16.29 10.67 -1.68
C LEU A 395 -17.48 10.07 -2.44
N ALA A 396 -18.03 10.77 -3.43
CA ALA A 396 -19.09 10.23 -4.27
C ALA A 396 -18.60 9.00 -5.08
N ARG A 397 -17.40 9.09 -5.68
CA ARG A 397 -16.80 8.00 -6.46
C ARG A 397 -16.52 6.77 -5.60
N THR A 398 -16.00 6.98 -4.39
CA THR A 398 -15.53 5.90 -3.51
C THR A 398 -16.56 5.40 -2.50
N ARG A 399 -17.77 5.98 -2.47
CA ARG A 399 -18.83 5.60 -1.52
C ARG A 399 -19.20 4.12 -1.54
N ARG A 400 -19.08 3.48 -2.69
CA ARG A 400 -19.44 2.06 -2.86
C ARG A 400 -18.42 1.09 -2.22
N PHE A 401 -17.19 1.53 -1.96
CA PHE A 401 -16.11 0.64 -1.54
C PHE A 401 -16.09 0.47 -0.02
N ALA A 402 -16.20 -0.78 0.42
CA ALA A 402 -16.17 -1.12 1.83
C ALA A 402 -14.74 -1.07 2.40
N SER A 403 -13.71 -1.23 1.60
CA SER A 403 -12.31 -1.19 2.04
C SER A 403 -11.89 0.17 2.59
N LEU A 404 -12.47 1.28 2.12
CA LEU A 404 -12.11 2.63 2.58
C LEU A 404 -12.43 2.78 4.07
N ALA A 405 -11.40 2.75 4.92
CA ALA A 405 -11.51 2.52 6.35
C ALA A 405 -11.14 3.73 7.21
N VAL A 406 -10.30 4.62 6.71
CA VAL A 406 -9.92 5.86 7.38
C VAL A 406 -9.82 6.96 6.33
N LEU A 407 -10.43 8.11 6.60
CA LEU A 407 -10.20 9.34 5.85
C LEU A 407 -9.31 10.26 6.69
N CYS A 408 -8.26 10.80 6.08
CA CYS A 408 -7.28 11.62 6.78
C CYS A 408 -7.10 12.96 6.07
N GLY A 409 -7.04 14.06 6.82
CA GLY A 409 -6.94 15.40 6.23
C GLY A 409 -5.69 15.61 5.38
N GLY A 410 -4.55 15.04 5.78
CA GLY A 410 -3.31 15.11 5.00
C GLY A 410 -2.11 14.51 5.73
N SER A 411 -0.96 14.48 5.05
CA SER A 411 0.30 13.97 5.58
C SER A 411 1.17 15.08 6.17
N GLU A 412 1.54 14.96 7.44
CA GLU A 412 2.56 15.75 8.13
C GLU A 412 2.41 17.28 8.05
N VAL A 413 1.23 17.79 7.72
CA VAL A 413 0.99 19.25 7.68
C VAL A 413 1.13 19.83 9.08
N HIS A 414 0.49 19.21 10.07
CA HIS A 414 0.59 19.63 11.48
C HIS A 414 1.98 19.34 12.05
N GLN A 415 2.57 18.19 11.73
CA GLN A 415 3.93 17.84 12.15
C GLN A 415 4.96 18.84 11.63
N GLN A 416 4.93 19.17 10.33
CA GLN A 416 5.88 20.07 9.70
C GLN A 416 5.90 21.44 10.39
N ALA A 417 4.72 21.98 10.70
CA ALA A 417 4.59 23.26 11.38
C ALA A 417 5.05 23.18 12.86
N ALA A 418 4.65 22.14 13.58
CA ALA A 418 5.03 21.94 14.98
C ALA A 418 6.56 21.76 15.14
N MET A 419 7.21 21.01 14.24
CA MET A 419 8.68 20.84 14.25
C MET A 419 9.43 22.11 13.88
N LEU A 420 8.77 23.10 13.25
CA LEU A 420 9.32 24.44 13.02
C LEU A 420 9.04 25.40 14.20
N GLY A 421 8.47 24.90 15.29
CA GLY A 421 8.24 25.65 16.53
C GLY A 421 6.96 26.48 16.55
N LEU A 422 6.02 26.24 15.64
CA LEU A 422 4.73 26.94 15.67
C LEU A 422 3.84 26.38 16.81
N PRO A 423 3.12 27.23 17.56
CA PRO A 423 2.17 26.78 18.58
C PRO A 423 0.92 26.17 17.97
N PHE A 424 0.17 25.38 18.76
CA PHE A 424 -1.02 24.63 18.34
C PHE A 424 -1.97 25.43 17.45
N ASP A 425 -2.47 26.57 17.95
CA ASP A 425 -3.44 27.39 17.23
C ASP A 425 -2.89 27.96 15.91
N ALA A 426 -1.58 28.18 15.82
CA ALA A 426 -0.96 28.78 14.64
C ALA A 426 -0.81 27.82 13.46
N TYR A 427 -0.82 26.50 13.69
CA TYR A 427 -0.73 25.50 12.63
C TYR A 427 -2.04 24.79 12.31
N GLN A 428 -3.10 24.99 13.10
CA GLN A 428 -4.43 24.54 12.71
C GLN A 428 -4.87 25.23 11.40
N GLN A 429 -5.59 24.48 10.57
CA GLN A 429 -6.25 25.00 9.38
C GLN A 429 -7.70 24.55 9.34
N ARG A 430 -8.62 25.49 9.11
CA ARG A 430 -10.06 25.24 8.92
C ARG A 430 -10.32 24.18 7.85
N LEU A 431 -9.45 24.11 6.85
CA LEU A 431 -9.41 23.02 5.87
C LEU A 431 -9.51 21.62 6.52
N PHE A 432 -8.66 21.33 7.51
CA PHE A 432 -8.59 20.02 8.18
C PHE A 432 -9.52 19.93 9.39
N THR A 433 -9.82 21.04 10.07
CA THR A 433 -10.61 21.01 11.32
C THR A 433 -12.11 21.23 11.11
N GLU A 434 -12.53 21.80 9.98
CA GLU A 434 -13.93 22.17 9.69
C GLU A 434 -14.40 21.66 8.32
N LEU A 435 -13.74 22.08 7.23
CA LEU A 435 -14.23 21.86 5.87
C LEU A 435 -14.30 20.38 5.52
N LEU A 436 -13.15 19.69 5.48
CA LEU A 436 -13.09 18.25 5.16
C LEU A 436 -13.96 17.40 6.11
N PRO A 437 -13.88 17.50 7.44
CA PRO A 437 -14.72 16.70 8.32
C PRO A 437 -16.22 16.96 8.14
N SER A 438 -16.66 18.19 7.80
CA SER A 438 -18.08 18.47 7.53
C SER A 438 -18.59 17.78 6.26
N ILE A 439 -17.78 17.76 5.20
CA ILE A 439 -18.11 17.08 3.95
C ILE A 439 -18.16 15.56 4.19
N ILE A 440 -17.20 15.02 4.93
CA ILE A 440 -17.15 13.59 5.29
C ILE A 440 -18.38 13.21 6.12
N ALA A 441 -18.73 14.00 7.14
CA ALA A 441 -19.90 13.73 7.98
C ALA A 441 -21.21 13.68 7.18
N SER A 442 -21.33 14.47 6.10
CA SER A 442 -22.52 14.45 5.23
C SER A 442 -22.51 13.32 4.21
N MET A 443 -21.34 12.91 3.71
CA MET A 443 -21.24 11.99 2.56
C MET A 443 -20.77 10.57 2.89
N ARG A 444 -19.97 10.40 3.94
CA ARG A 444 -19.35 9.15 4.42
C ARG A 444 -19.25 9.12 5.95
N PRO A 445 -20.37 9.28 6.70
CA PRO A 445 -20.36 9.19 8.16
C PRO A 445 -19.95 7.80 8.68
N ASP A 446 -19.94 6.79 7.80
CA ASP A 446 -19.51 5.41 8.07
C ASP A 446 -17.99 5.24 8.15
N VAL A 447 -17.20 6.29 7.86
CA VAL A 447 -15.73 6.24 7.84
C VAL A 447 -15.15 7.26 8.85
N PRO A 448 -14.30 6.82 9.79
CA PRO A 448 -13.68 7.71 10.76
C PRO A 448 -12.71 8.69 10.09
N TYR A 449 -12.64 9.89 10.68
CA TYR A 449 -11.76 10.96 10.24
C TYR A 449 -10.55 11.15 11.18
N VAL A 450 -9.38 11.32 10.59
CA VAL A 450 -8.12 11.72 11.25
C VAL A 450 -7.70 13.08 10.71
N VAL A 451 -7.49 14.08 11.57
CA VAL A 451 -7.19 15.46 11.13
C VAL A 451 -5.90 15.55 10.30
N ASN A 452 -4.86 14.81 10.70
CA ASN A 452 -3.59 14.73 10.01
C ASN A 452 -2.85 13.46 10.43
N SER A 453 -2.02 12.90 9.55
CA SER A 453 -1.10 11.82 9.90
C SER A 453 0.32 12.39 9.95
N PRO A 454 0.95 12.54 11.14
CA PRO A 454 0.44 12.16 12.45
C PRO A 454 -0.38 13.26 13.14
N SER A 455 -1.09 12.88 14.19
CA SER A 455 -1.84 13.79 15.06
C SER A 455 -1.96 13.26 16.49
N ALA A 456 -2.00 14.20 17.44
CA ALA A 456 -2.37 13.90 18.82
C ALA A 456 -3.82 13.40 18.90
N ALA A 457 -4.20 12.88 20.07
CA ALA A 457 -5.58 12.43 20.30
C ALA A 457 -6.58 13.59 20.08
N PRO A 458 -7.81 13.32 19.59
CA PRO A 458 -8.83 14.36 19.43
C PRO A 458 -9.04 15.15 20.73
N GLY A 459 -8.95 16.49 20.63
CA GLY A 459 -9.09 17.38 21.78
C GLY A 459 -7.80 17.64 22.58
N ASP A 460 -6.72 16.87 22.36
CA ASP A 460 -5.42 17.11 22.97
C ASP A 460 -4.68 18.24 22.23
N LYS A 461 -4.48 19.36 22.94
CA LYS A 461 -3.77 20.55 22.44
C LYS A 461 -2.37 20.71 23.04
N LEU A 462 -2.01 19.86 24.00
CA LEU A 462 -0.76 19.94 24.75
C LEU A 462 0.31 19.02 24.16
N SER A 463 -0.09 17.84 23.70
CA SER A 463 0.82 16.90 23.05
C SER A 463 1.22 17.37 21.67
N MET A 464 2.45 17.05 21.28
CA MET A 464 2.92 17.23 19.91
C MET A 464 2.22 16.26 18.97
N PRO A 465 1.96 16.63 17.70
CA PRO A 465 1.27 15.77 16.75
C PRO A 465 2.00 14.46 16.45
N PHE A 466 3.32 14.41 16.62
CA PHE A 466 4.18 13.23 16.45
C PHE A 466 4.47 12.50 17.78
N GLY A 467 3.72 12.79 18.83
CA GLY A 467 3.83 12.09 20.11
C GLY A 467 3.33 10.63 19.98
N THR A 468 4.05 9.68 20.58
CA THR A 468 3.73 8.25 20.40
C THR A 468 2.61 7.73 21.31
N ARG A 469 2.30 8.45 22.40
CA ARG A 469 1.47 7.96 23.51
C ARG A 469 -0.04 8.21 23.35
N GLY A 470 -0.44 8.91 22.30
CA GLY A 470 -1.82 9.25 21.99
C GLY A 470 -1.99 9.54 20.50
N GLY A 471 -3.20 9.34 19.98
CA GLY A 471 -3.51 9.55 18.57
C GLY A 471 -2.78 8.59 17.64
N VAL A 472 -2.36 9.11 16.48
CA VAL A 472 -1.66 8.36 15.43
C VAL A 472 -0.31 9.02 15.17
N THR A 473 0.77 8.24 15.10
CA THR A 473 2.14 8.75 15.04
C THR A 473 2.90 8.22 13.83
N HIS A 474 3.89 8.98 13.36
CA HIS A 474 4.95 8.46 12.51
C HIS A 474 6.07 7.97 13.43
N TYR A 475 6.15 6.66 13.66
CA TYR A 475 7.12 6.05 14.57
C TYR A 475 8.36 5.60 13.81
N TYR A 476 9.41 6.42 13.87
CA TYR A 476 10.71 6.11 13.29
C TYR A 476 11.81 5.90 14.33
N GLY A 477 11.43 5.62 15.60
CA GLY A 477 12.37 5.33 16.69
C GLY A 477 13.32 4.18 16.33
N VAL A 478 12.78 2.97 16.27
CA VAL A 478 13.44 1.85 15.59
C VAL A 478 13.33 2.11 14.07
N GLY A 479 14.46 2.06 13.35
CA GLY A 479 14.57 2.55 11.98
C GLY A 479 15.34 3.87 11.94
N ALA A 480 14.75 4.93 11.37
CA ALA A 480 15.47 6.15 11.01
C ALA A 480 16.22 6.82 12.18
N TYR A 481 15.70 6.77 13.41
CA TYR A 481 16.35 7.32 14.61
C TYR A 481 17.25 6.33 15.34
N GLN A 482 17.50 5.16 14.76
CA GLN A 482 18.49 4.17 15.22
C GLN A 482 18.33 3.79 16.70
N ARG A 483 17.08 3.76 17.21
CA ARG A 483 16.81 3.31 18.57
C ARG A 483 16.94 1.78 18.66
N PRO A 484 17.37 1.25 19.81
CA PRO A 484 17.38 -0.19 20.07
C PRO A 484 15.97 -0.80 20.04
N LEU A 485 15.87 -2.12 19.87
CA LEU A 485 14.59 -2.83 19.67
C LEU A 485 13.62 -2.66 20.86
N ASP A 486 14.13 -2.52 22.08
CA ASP A 486 13.32 -2.28 23.31
C ASP A 486 12.55 -0.95 23.26
N ASP A 487 12.96 -0.01 22.41
CA ASP A 487 12.24 1.25 22.19
C ASP A 487 10.83 1.02 21.64
N ALA A 488 10.61 -0.05 20.84
CA ALA A 488 9.30 -0.41 20.32
C ALA A 488 8.26 -0.60 21.44
N ARG A 489 8.71 -1.13 22.59
CA ARG A 489 7.92 -1.26 23.82
C ARG A 489 7.89 0.04 24.62
N ARG A 490 9.06 0.63 24.87
CA ARG A 490 9.21 1.83 25.73
C ARG A 490 8.47 3.06 25.20
N ALA A 491 8.36 3.19 23.87
CA ALA A 491 7.68 4.30 23.22
C ALA A 491 6.18 4.34 23.52
N ARG A 492 5.57 3.20 23.90
CA ARG A 492 4.12 3.05 24.14
C ARG A 492 3.29 3.64 23.00
N VAL A 493 3.64 3.23 21.78
CA VAL A 493 2.94 3.61 20.55
C VAL A 493 1.48 3.20 20.67
N ARG A 494 0.55 4.10 20.32
CA ARG A 494 -0.89 3.78 20.18
C ARG A 494 -1.24 3.29 18.80
N PHE A 495 -0.76 3.97 17.76
CA PHE A 495 -0.91 3.56 16.38
C PHE A 495 0.17 4.21 15.54
N ALA A 496 0.96 3.43 14.81
CA ALA A 496 1.97 3.95 13.90
C ALA A 496 1.42 4.00 12.46
N SER A 497 0.96 5.18 12.02
CA SER A 497 0.47 5.40 10.64
C SER A 497 1.59 5.49 9.61
N GLU A 498 2.84 5.64 10.08
CA GLU A 498 4.07 5.31 9.36
C GLU A 498 5.09 4.72 10.35
N CYS A 499 5.87 3.72 9.93
CA CYS A 499 7.00 3.22 10.71
C CYS A 499 8.06 2.51 9.89
N LEU A 500 9.20 2.20 10.53
CA LEU A 500 10.21 1.26 10.03
C LEU A 500 10.71 1.54 8.60
N ALA A 501 11.08 2.79 8.33
CA ALA A 501 11.74 3.15 7.08
C ALA A 501 13.19 2.61 7.05
N PHE A 502 13.49 1.79 6.03
CA PHE A 502 14.80 1.17 5.79
C PHE A 502 15.18 1.21 4.32
N ALA A 503 16.47 1.14 4.00
CA ALA A 503 16.94 0.81 2.66
C ALA A 503 16.85 -0.70 2.46
N ASN A 504 15.74 -1.17 1.89
CA ASN A 504 15.45 -2.58 1.70
C ASN A 504 16.16 -3.09 0.44
N VAL A 505 17.15 -3.97 0.62
CA VAL A 505 17.94 -4.52 -0.49
C VAL A 505 17.08 -5.52 -1.30
N PRO A 506 16.93 -5.35 -2.62
CA PRO A 506 16.19 -6.30 -3.47
C PRO A 506 16.95 -7.61 -3.65
N ASP A 507 16.33 -8.63 -4.26
CA ASP A 507 16.97 -9.93 -4.47
C ASP A 507 18.15 -9.87 -5.45
N ASP A 508 18.90 -10.96 -5.57
CA ASP A 508 20.13 -11.00 -6.38
C ASP A 508 19.85 -10.84 -7.89
N VAL A 509 18.70 -11.30 -8.36
CA VAL A 509 18.30 -11.17 -9.78
C VAL A 509 17.98 -9.72 -10.12
N ALA A 510 17.21 -9.02 -9.29
CA ALA A 510 16.89 -7.62 -9.45
C ALA A 510 18.14 -6.72 -9.34
N LEU A 511 19.08 -7.05 -8.44
CA LEU A 511 20.37 -6.37 -8.36
C LEU A 511 21.23 -6.60 -9.61
N GLY A 512 21.30 -7.85 -10.09
CA GLY A 512 22.06 -8.19 -11.30
C GLY A 512 21.50 -7.53 -12.56
N ALA A 513 20.18 -7.35 -12.64
CA ALA A 513 19.50 -6.67 -13.74
C ALA A 513 19.66 -5.14 -13.73
N THR A 514 20.10 -4.56 -12.61
CA THR A 514 20.27 -3.12 -12.46
C THR A 514 21.75 -2.75 -12.65
N PRO A 515 22.13 -2.03 -13.72
CA PRO A 515 23.52 -1.69 -13.99
C PRO A 515 24.17 -1.00 -12.79
N ASN A 516 25.23 -1.61 -12.26
CA ASN A 516 26.02 -1.08 -11.15
C ASN A 516 25.30 -0.96 -9.79
N ALA A 517 24.16 -1.63 -9.61
CA ALA A 517 23.52 -1.77 -8.30
C ALA A 517 23.98 -3.02 -7.54
N SER A 518 24.68 -3.96 -8.18
CA SER A 518 25.23 -5.15 -7.52
C SER A 518 26.48 -4.87 -6.67
N ARG A 519 27.00 -3.62 -6.69
CA ARG A 519 28.25 -3.23 -6.01
C ARG A 519 27.99 -2.09 -5.02
N PRO A 520 27.83 -2.40 -3.72
CA PRO A 520 27.46 -1.41 -2.69
C PRO A 520 28.45 -0.25 -2.49
N HIS A 521 29.68 -0.38 -2.99
CA HIS A 521 30.71 0.67 -2.91
C HIS A 521 30.70 1.62 -4.11
N GLU A 522 29.97 1.31 -5.19
CA GLU A 522 29.90 2.21 -6.34
C GLU A 522 29.01 3.41 -6.04
N PRO A 523 29.41 4.65 -6.39
CA PRO A 523 28.60 5.84 -6.10
C PRO A 523 27.17 5.80 -6.66
N ARG A 524 26.95 5.04 -7.75
CA ARG A 524 25.62 4.86 -8.36
C ARG A 524 24.67 4.03 -7.50
N TRP A 525 25.16 3.19 -6.58
CA TRP A 525 24.32 2.48 -5.59
C TRP A 525 23.45 3.47 -4.81
N LYS A 526 24.04 4.60 -4.40
CA LYS A 526 23.35 5.66 -3.65
C LYS A 526 22.24 6.35 -4.43
N ILE A 527 22.18 6.17 -5.75
CA ILE A 527 21.01 6.62 -6.53
C ILE A 527 19.79 5.85 -6.07
N GLY A 528 19.85 4.53 -5.85
CA GLY A 528 18.69 3.75 -5.41
C GLY A 528 18.35 3.87 -3.92
N VAL A 529 19.25 4.47 -3.12
CA VAL A 529 19.13 4.57 -1.67
C VAL A 529 18.39 5.86 -1.30
N PRO A 530 17.33 5.78 -0.49
CA PRO A 530 16.60 6.96 -0.10
C PRO A 530 17.36 7.84 0.88
N ARG A 531 17.09 9.16 0.86
CA ARG A 531 17.59 10.11 1.87
C ARG A 531 16.61 11.24 2.13
N ASP A 532 16.61 11.74 3.34
CA ASP A 532 15.87 12.96 3.67
C ASP A 532 16.63 14.22 3.24
N PRO A 533 15.94 15.24 2.70
CA PRO A 533 16.57 16.50 2.32
C PRO A 533 17.29 17.18 3.50
N GLY A 534 18.62 17.30 3.38
CA GLY A 534 19.48 17.93 4.38
C GLY A 534 19.97 16.99 5.50
N ALA A 535 19.62 15.70 5.47
CA ALA A 535 20.22 14.72 6.35
C ALA A 535 21.68 14.42 5.95
N ALA A 536 22.57 14.30 6.93
CA ALA A 536 23.96 13.89 6.74
C ALA A 536 24.12 12.37 6.52
N TRP A 537 23.05 11.62 6.71
CA TRP A 537 22.94 10.17 6.58
C TRP A 537 21.89 9.82 5.52
N ASP A 538 21.91 8.56 5.07
CA ASP A 538 20.88 7.95 4.25
C ASP A 538 20.38 6.63 4.84
N PHE A 539 19.39 6.01 4.21
CA PHE A 539 18.76 4.81 4.77
C PHE A 539 19.64 3.54 4.70
N ASP A 540 20.78 3.56 3.99
CA ASP A 540 21.79 2.51 4.21
C ASP A 540 22.45 2.68 5.57
N ASP A 541 22.82 3.91 5.95
CA ASP A 541 23.47 4.15 7.25
C ASP A 541 22.59 3.65 8.40
N VAL A 542 21.27 3.80 8.25
CA VAL A 542 20.25 3.23 9.14
C VAL A 542 20.31 1.70 9.16
N ARG A 543 20.32 1.03 8.00
CA ARG A 543 20.45 -0.44 7.93
C ARG A 543 21.78 -0.91 8.53
N GLU A 544 22.88 -0.23 8.20
CA GLU A 544 24.24 -0.55 8.64
C GLU A 544 24.42 -0.37 10.15
N HIS A 545 23.67 0.55 10.77
CA HIS A 545 23.59 0.64 12.23
C HIS A 545 23.14 -0.69 12.84
N TYR A 546 22.04 -1.27 12.34
CA TYR A 546 21.49 -2.53 12.87
C TYR A 546 22.35 -3.75 12.49
N LEU A 547 23.01 -3.76 11.33
CA LEU A 547 24.03 -4.77 11.04
C LEU A 547 25.13 -4.78 12.12
N ARG A 548 25.62 -3.61 12.50
CA ARG A 548 26.66 -3.51 13.50
C ARG A 548 26.15 -3.88 14.90
N SER A 549 25.01 -3.33 15.30
CA SER A 549 24.49 -3.47 16.67
C SER A 549 23.89 -4.85 16.95
N LEU A 550 23.22 -5.46 15.98
CA LEU A 550 22.53 -6.74 16.15
C LEU A 550 23.36 -7.92 15.68
N TYR A 551 24.07 -7.79 14.56
CA TYR A 551 24.83 -8.90 13.97
C TYR A 551 26.32 -8.88 14.36
N GLY A 552 26.80 -7.81 14.98
CA GLY A 552 28.18 -7.71 15.47
C GLY A 552 29.23 -7.68 14.37
N VAL A 553 28.90 -7.20 13.17
CA VAL A 553 29.81 -7.18 12.02
C VAL A 553 30.50 -5.82 11.84
N ASP A 554 31.78 -5.85 11.41
CA ASP A 554 32.44 -4.67 10.85
C ASP A 554 31.92 -4.44 9.44
N VAL A 555 30.96 -3.54 9.32
CA VAL A 555 30.23 -3.30 8.08
C VAL A 555 31.13 -2.79 6.96
N ALA A 556 32.06 -1.87 7.28
CA ALA A 556 32.92 -1.26 6.27
C ALA A 556 33.88 -2.29 5.68
N ARG A 557 34.47 -3.13 6.55
CA ARG A 557 35.33 -4.23 6.14
C ARG A 557 34.55 -5.28 5.34
N LEU A 558 33.41 -5.73 5.85
CA LEU A 558 32.58 -6.75 5.21
C LEU A 558 32.15 -6.34 3.80
N ARG A 559 31.70 -5.09 3.64
CA ARG A 559 31.27 -4.56 2.34
C ARG A 559 32.38 -4.56 1.29
N TYR A 560 33.65 -4.51 1.70
CA TYR A 560 34.81 -4.53 0.81
C TYR A 560 35.34 -5.95 0.56
N GLU A 561 35.46 -6.76 1.61
CA GLU A 561 36.05 -8.10 1.54
C GLU A 561 35.07 -9.16 1.02
N ASP A 562 33.78 -9.03 1.33
CA ASP A 562 32.72 -9.97 0.95
C ASP A 562 31.37 -9.24 0.72
N PRO A 563 31.23 -8.56 -0.44
CA PRO A 563 30.05 -7.76 -0.74
C PRO A 563 28.76 -8.60 -0.84
N GLU A 564 28.84 -9.87 -1.26
CA GLU A 564 27.69 -10.77 -1.33
C GLU A 564 27.17 -11.08 0.09
N ARG A 565 28.07 -11.40 1.02
CA ARG A 565 27.70 -11.60 2.42
C ARG A 565 27.13 -10.33 3.04
N TYR A 566 27.68 -9.15 2.73
CA TYR A 566 27.10 -7.88 3.16
C TYR A 566 25.65 -7.72 2.68
N LEU A 567 25.35 -8.01 1.42
CA LEU A 567 24.00 -7.91 0.87
C LEU A 567 23.04 -8.93 1.52
N THR A 568 23.48 -10.17 1.70
CA THR A 568 22.70 -11.22 2.37
C THR A 568 22.38 -10.87 3.82
N LEU A 569 23.36 -10.37 4.58
CA LEU A 569 23.12 -9.91 5.95
C LEU A 569 22.25 -8.65 5.99
N SER A 570 22.42 -7.73 5.04
CA SER A 570 21.59 -6.53 4.89
C SER A 570 20.11 -6.86 4.70
N ARG A 571 19.80 -7.90 3.92
CA ARG A 571 18.43 -8.40 3.74
C ARG A 571 17.89 -9.05 5.02
N ALA A 572 18.70 -9.87 5.68
CA ALA A 572 18.30 -10.59 6.88
C ALA A 572 18.02 -9.66 8.07
N VAL A 573 18.88 -8.66 8.31
CA VAL A 573 18.76 -7.81 9.50
C VAL A 573 17.49 -6.98 9.50
N VAL A 574 17.05 -6.50 8.34
CA VAL A 574 15.80 -5.74 8.24
C VAL A 574 14.59 -6.65 8.51
N ALA A 575 14.63 -7.89 8.03
CA ALA A 575 13.61 -8.87 8.31
C ALA A 575 13.53 -9.20 9.82
N ASP A 576 14.67 -9.32 10.51
CA ASP A 576 14.73 -9.48 11.97
C ASP A 576 14.15 -8.26 12.70
N VAL A 577 14.56 -7.04 12.32
CA VAL A 577 14.07 -5.80 12.97
C VAL A 577 12.55 -5.65 12.80
N MET A 578 12.03 -5.84 11.60
CA MET A 578 10.58 -5.76 11.34
C MET A 578 9.81 -6.81 12.13
N GLY A 579 10.31 -8.05 12.14
CA GLY A 579 9.73 -9.15 12.92
C GLY A 579 9.68 -8.85 14.42
N ALA A 580 10.77 -8.34 14.98
CA ALA A 580 10.87 -8.00 16.40
C ALA A 580 9.90 -6.87 16.81
N VAL A 581 9.84 -5.78 16.04
CA VAL A 581 8.96 -4.65 16.36
C VAL A 581 7.49 -5.03 16.29
N PHE A 582 7.06 -5.79 15.28
CA PHE A 582 5.67 -6.24 15.21
C PHE A 582 5.33 -7.32 16.24
N SER A 583 6.30 -8.14 16.66
CA SER A 583 6.11 -9.06 17.79
C SER A 583 5.85 -8.29 19.09
N GLU A 584 6.62 -7.24 19.35
CA GLU A 584 6.42 -6.34 20.50
C GLU A 584 5.08 -5.60 20.46
N TRP A 585 4.59 -5.22 19.28
CA TRP A 585 3.33 -4.51 19.16
C TRP A 585 2.10 -5.40 19.16
N ARG A 586 2.23 -6.70 18.81
CA ARG A 586 1.12 -7.67 18.81
C ARG A 586 1.02 -8.50 20.09
N ARG A 587 1.93 -8.31 21.05
CA ARG A 587 1.90 -9.02 22.34
C ARG A 587 0.68 -8.64 23.18
N LYS A 588 0.28 -9.51 24.12
CA LYS A 588 -0.98 -9.40 24.89
C LYS A 588 -1.18 -8.05 25.60
N GLU A 589 -0.14 -7.49 26.21
CA GLU A 589 -0.22 -6.23 26.96
C GLU A 589 0.34 -5.03 26.20
N SER A 590 0.40 -5.11 24.87
CA SER A 590 0.73 -3.98 24.01
C SER A 590 -0.40 -2.94 24.03
N THR A 591 -0.03 -1.66 23.97
CA THR A 591 -0.99 -0.56 23.75
C THR A 591 -1.13 -0.21 22.26
N CYS A 592 -0.36 -0.85 21.40
CA CYS A 592 -0.30 -0.55 19.98
C CYS A 592 -1.43 -1.28 19.26
N ALA A 593 -2.24 -0.52 18.54
CA ALA A 593 -3.38 -0.99 17.77
C ALA A 593 -3.06 -1.19 16.27
N GLY A 594 -1.87 -0.77 15.83
CA GLY A 594 -1.46 -0.97 14.45
C GLY A 594 -0.15 -0.30 14.05
N GLY A 595 0.41 -0.78 12.94
CA GLY A 595 1.64 -0.30 12.34
C GLY A 595 1.60 -0.39 10.80
N ILE A 596 1.92 0.70 10.12
CA ILE A 596 1.94 0.80 8.67
C ILE A 596 3.37 1.14 8.21
N VAL A 597 4.04 0.19 7.58
CA VAL A 597 5.46 0.29 7.19
C VAL A 597 5.67 1.27 6.02
N TRP A 598 6.75 2.04 6.09
CA TRP A 598 7.21 2.89 5.00
C TRP A 598 8.28 2.13 4.19
N ASN A 599 8.02 1.58 2.99
CA ASN A 599 6.83 1.67 2.11
C ASN A 599 6.49 0.33 1.47
N LEU A 600 5.36 0.25 0.74
CA LEU A 600 4.96 -0.97 0.04
C LEU A 600 5.85 -1.24 -1.18
N LEU A 601 5.94 -0.30 -2.13
CA LEU A 601 6.54 -0.50 -3.45
C LEU A 601 7.61 0.56 -3.76
N ASP A 602 8.72 0.12 -4.34
CA ASP A 602 9.75 1.02 -4.87
C ASP A 602 9.32 1.72 -6.16
N LEU A 603 9.75 2.97 -6.31
CA LEU A 603 9.52 3.79 -7.51
C LEU A 603 10.67 3.72 -8.53
N ARG A 604 11.77 3.05 -8.20
CA ARG A 604 12.95 2.86 -9.07
C ARG A 604 13.75 1.62 -8.63
N PRO A 605 14.58 1.04 -9.51
CA PRO A 605 15.48 -0.03 -9.12
C PRO A 605 16.48 0.40 -8.03
N GLY A 606 16.73 -0.47 -7.05
CA GLY A 606 17.74 -0.28 -6.00
C GLY A 606 17.26 -0.61 -4.59
N ALA A 607 18.05 -0.24 -3.57
CA ALA A 607 17.72 -0.43 -2.16
C ALA A 607 16.78 0.66 -1.62
N GLY A 608 15.59 0.78 -2.22
CA GLY A 608 14.57 1.74 -1.82
C GLY A 608 13.81 1.36 -0.54
N TRP A 609 12.86 2.20 -0.12
CA TRP A 609 12.01 1.96 1.05
C TRP A 609 10.99 0.82 0.85
N GLY A 610 10.70 0.43 -0.38
CA GLY A 610 9.69 -0.58 -0.69
C GLY A 610 10.04 -1.93 -0.09
N VAL A 611 9.09 -2.57 0.59
CA VAL A 611 9.17 -3.99 0.96
C VAL A 611 8.92 -4.91 -0.24
N ILE A 612 8.44 -4.35 -1.35
CA ILE A 612 8.36 -4.93 -2.69
C ILE A 612 9.21 -4.04 -3.63
N ASP A 613 10.03 -4.66 -4.48
CA ASP A 613 10.83 -3.92 -5.46
C ASP A 613 10.00 -3.40 -6.64
N VAL A 614 10.62 -2.58 -7.50
CA VAL A 614 9.95 -1.93 -8.65
C VAL A 614 9.37 -2.93 -9.67
N SER A 615 9.87 -4.17 -9.69
CA SER A 615 9.40 -5.26 -10.56
C SER A 615 8.25 -6.07 -9.97
N GLY A 616 7.86 -5.79 -8.72
CA GLY A 616 6.80 -6.52 -8.02
C GLY A 616 7.30 -7.76 -7.29
N VAL A 617 8.60 -7.85 -6.99
CA VAL A 617 9.19 -8.94 -6.21
C VAL A 617 9.24 -8.57 -4.72
N PRO A 618 8.61 -9.37 -3.84
CA PRO A 618 8.78 -9.26 -2.40
C PRO A 618 10.25 -9.29 -1.99
N LYS A 619 10.65 -8.36 -1.13
CA LYS A 619 11.98 -8.37 -0.50
C LYS A 619 11.93 -9.08 0.85
N SER A 620 13.10 -9.38 1.41
CA SER A 620 13.24 -10.01 2.73
C SER A 620 12.41 -9.32 3.83
N ALA A 621 12.28 -7.99 3.76
CA ALA A 621 11.44 -7.20 4.64
C ALA A 621 9.98 -7.68 4.67
N LEU A 622 9.36 -7.91 3.51
CA LEU A 622 7.98 -8.41 3.43
C LEU A 622 7.85 -9.83 3.97
N HIS A 623 8.84 -10.69 3.71
CA HIS A 623 8.88 -12.05 4.26
C HIS A 623 9.05 -12.06 5.78
N GLY A 624 9.90 -11.19 6.33
CA GLY A 624 10.05 -11.00 7.78
C GLY A 624 8.76 -10.55 8.44
N LEU A 625 8.03 -9.61 7.83
CA LEU A 625 6.69 -9.21 8.26
C LEU A 625 5.70 -10.39 8.16
N ALA A 626 5.68 -11.10 7.03
CA ALA A 626 4.76 -12.22 6.79
C ALA A 626 4.84 -13.29 7.89
N ARG A 627 6.01 -13.47 8.51
CA ARG A 627 6.24 -14.41 9.60
C ARG A 627 5.57 -14.02 10.92
N VAL A 628 5.20 -12.76 11.11
CA VAL A 628 4.63 -12.24 12.38
C VAL A 628 3.30 -11.56 12.21
N LEU A 629 2.75 -11.50 10.98
CA LEU A 629 1.51 -10.79 10.65
C LEU A 629 0.35 -11.73 10.27
N GLN A 630 0.53 -13.05 10.36
CA GLN A 630 -0.56 -14.00 10.13
C GLN A 630 -1.64 -13.90 11.23
N PRO A 631 -2.90 -14.26 10.91
CA PRO A 631 -4.01 -14.18 11.86
C PRO A 631 -3.95 -15.22 12.98
N VAL A 632 -3.36 -16.39 12.71
CA VAL A 632 -3.01 -17.39 13.72
C VAL A 632 -1.50 -17.42 13.82
N GLN A 633 -0.95 -17.04 14.97
CA GLN A 633 0.48 -16.78 15.06
C GLN A 633 1.01 -17.04 16.48
N VAL A 634 2.20 -17.63 16.56
CA VAL A 634 3.01 -17.60 17.78
C VAL A 634 4.08 -16.51 17.68
N LEU A 635 4.30 -15.77 18.76
CA LEU A 635 5.31 -14.71 18.89
C LEU A 635 6.13 -14.96 20.16
N ILE A 636 7.37 -14.49 20.18
CA ILE A 636 8.26 -14.56 21.36
C ILE A 636 8.71 -13.14 21.71
N THR A 637 8.64 -12.79 22.99
CA THR A 637 9.22 -11.56 23.53
C THR A 637 10.23 -11.89 24.63
N ASP A 638 11.30 -11.11 24.72
CA ASP A 638 12.30 -11.20 25.77
C ASP A 638 11.85 -10.34 26.97
N GLU A 639 11.68 -10.98 28.12
CA GLU A 639 11.25 -10.37 29.39
C GLU A 639 12.40 -10.28 30.41
N GLY A 640 13.65 -10.46 29.97
CA GLY A 640 14.84 -10.39 30.81
C GLY A 640 14.85 -11.45 31.90
N LEU A 641 14.74 -11.03 33.16
CA LEU A 641 14.85 -11.93 34.31
C LEU A 641 13.69 -12.93 34.44
N ASP A 642 12.57 -12.65 33.77
CA ASP A 642 11.42 -13.56 33.67
C ASP A 642 11.56 -14.55 32.48
N GLY A 643 12.69 -14.52 31.77
CA GLY A 643 12.95 -15.35 30.59
C GLY A 643 12.26 -14.79 29.35
N ILE A 644 11.71 -15.67 28.52
CA ILE A 644 10.90 -15.29 27.36
C ILE A 644 9.41 -15.59 27.58
N ASP A 645 8.55 -14.75 27.03
CA ASP A 645 7.10 -14.97 26.96
C ASP A 645 6.70 -15.42 25.55
N VAL A 646 5.81 -16.42 25.49
CA VAL A 646 5.20 -16.94 24.26
C VAL A 646 3.79 -16.36 24.14
N HIS A 647 3.54 -15.59 23.08
CA HIS A 647 2.22 -15.02 22.80
C HIS A 647 1.55 -15.79 21.67
N LEU A 648 0.29 -16.17 21.88
CA LEU A 648 -0.51 -16.96 20.95
C LEU A 648 -1.66 -16.10 20.45
N VAL A 649 -1.60 -15.68 19.20
CA VAL A 649 -2.59 -14.80 18.58
C VAL A 649 -3.57 -15.65 17.78
N ASN A 650 -4.86 -15.52 18.07
CA ASN A 650 -5.96 -16.04 17.26
C ASN A 650 -6.91 -14.91 16.90
N GLU A 651 -6.69 -14.32 15.73
CA GLU A 651 -7.58 -13.29 15.19
C GLU A 651 -8.75 -13.88 14.42
N THR A 652 -8.94 -15.20 14.35
CA THR A 652 -10.05 -15.80 13.61
C THR A 652 -11.36 -15.80 14.41
N ALA A 653 -12.47 -16.11 13.75
CA ALA A 653 -13.80 -16.17 14.36
C ALA A 653 -14.06 -17.46 15.16
N HIS A 654 -13.11 -18.39 15.22
CA HIS A 654 -13.31 -19.72 15.79
C HIS A 654 -12.26 -20.03 16.86
N ASP A 655 -12.64 -20.87 17.82
CA ASP A 655 -11.70 -21.44 18.77
C ASP A 655 -10.76 -22.42 18.05
N ILE A 656 -9.47 -22.40 18.40
CA ILE A 656 -8.46 -23.30 17.86
C ILE A 656 -7.91 -24.15 19.01
N ARG A 657 -7.98 -25.48 18.87
CA ARG A 657 -7.32 -26.41 19.78
C ARG A 657 -5.91 -26.67 19.25
N ALA A 658 -4.92 -26.33 20.03
CA ALA A 658 -3.53 -26.42 19.61
C ALA A 658 -2.63 -26.94 20.73
N ARG A 659 -1.50 -27.51 20.32
CA ARG A 659 -0.37 -27.85 21.17
C ARG A 659 0.73 -26.83 20.93
N VAL A 660 1.32 -26.32 22.01
CA VAL A 660 2.48 -25.44 21.98
C VAL A 660 3.69 -26.23 22.39
N ASP A 661 4.71 -26.31 21.54
CA ASP A 661 5.99 -26.98 21.82
C ASP A 661 7.12 -25.95 21.82
N LEU A 662 7.79 -25.77 22.96
CA LEU A 662 9.00 -24.93 23.10
C LEU A 662 10.24 -25.82 23.17
N THR A 663 11.27 -25.46 22.41
CA THR A 663 12.56 -26.16 22.43
C THR A 663 13.72 -25.18 22.43
N CYS A 664 14.66 -25.36 23.36
CA CYS A 664 15.94 -24.67 23.40
C CYS A 664 17.04 -25.59 22.86
N LEU A 665 17.77 -25.10 21.87
CA LEU A 665 18.82 -25.82 21.16
C LEU A 665 20.19 -25.24 21.49
N ARG A 666 21.12 -26.12 21.83
CA ARG A 666 22.56 -25.84 21.80
C ARG A 666 23.12 -26.32 20.47
N ASP A 667 24.02 -25.53 19.91
CA ASP A 667 24.64 -25.77 18.62
C ASP A 667 23.63 -25.98 17.48
N GLY A 668 22.45 -25.36 17.60
CA GLY A 668 21.37 -25.45 16.61
C GLY A 668 20.73 -26.83 16.41
N SER A 669 21.13 -27.87 17.15
CA SER A 669 20.59 -29.23 16.97
C SER A 669 20.38 -30.00 18.27
N ILE A 670 21.14 -29.70 19.33
CA ILE A 670 21.07 -30.43 20.59
C ILE A 670 20.01 -29.82 21.48
N LYS A 671 18.87 -30.50 21.66
CA LYS A 671 17.87 -30.09 22.64
C LYS A 671 18.44 -30.13 24.06
N VAL A 672 18.47 -28.99 24.73
CA VAL A 672 18.96 -28.85 26.12
C VAL A 672 17.85 -28.51 27.12
N ALA A 673 16.77 -27.91 26.64
CA ALA A 673 15.55 -27.66 27.42
C ALA A 673 14.34 -27.62 26.48
N GLY A 674 13.15 -27.74 27.06
CA GLY A 674 11.90 -27.60 26.32
C GLY A 674 10.72 -28.08 27.12
N GLY A 675 9.53 -27.78 26.62
CA GLY A 675 8.28 -28.08 27.29
C GLY A 675 7.11 -27.95 26.34
N SER A 676 5.96 -28.47 26.75
CA SER A 676 4.78 -28.49 25.89
C SER A 676 3.50 -28.42 26.69
N CYS A 677 2.48 -27.77 26.14
CA CYS A 677 1.13 -27.82 26.69
C CYS A 677 0.07 -27.80 25.58
N ASP A 678 -1.09 -28.38 25.88
CA ASP A 678 -2.29 -28.22 25.06
C ASP A 678 -3.06 -26.99 25.52
N ILE A 679 -3.65 -26.26 24.57
CA ILE A 679 -4.40 -25.02 24.82
C ILE A 679 -5.56 -24.87 23.84
N VAL A 680 -6.60 -24.18 24.30
CA VAL A 680 -7.69 -23.70 23.43
C VAL A 680 -7.53 -22.20 23.25
N MET A 681 -7.05 -21.78 22.09
CA MET A 681 -6.96 -20.37 21.70
C MET A 681 -8.36 -19.88 21.33
N LYS A 682 -8.95 -19.03 22.16
CA LYS A 682 -10.29 -18.50 21.92
C LYS A 682 -10.35 -17.64 20.66
N ALA A 683 -11.50 -17.62 20.00
CA ALA A 683 -11.75 -16.70 18.90
C ALA A 683 -11.43 -15.25 19.34
N ARG A 684 -10.78 -14.48 18.46
CA ARG A 684 -10.42 -13.06 18.68
C ARG A 684 -9.62 -12.82 19.98
N SER A 685 -8.64 -13.66 20.28
CA SER A 685 -7.87 -13.55 21.53
C SER A 685 -6.36 -13.55 21.32
N VAL A 686 -5.66 -13.06 22.34
CA VAL A 686 -4.21 -13.21 22.50
C VAL A 686 -3.95 -13.82 23.87
N GLU A 687 -3.35 -15.01 23.87
CA GLU A 687 -2.91 -15.68 25.10
C GLU A 687 -1.42 -15.54 25.31
N LYS A 688 -0.98 -15.69 26.57
CA LYS A 688 0.41 -15.56 26.96
C LYS A 688 0.82 -16.70 27.87
N ILE A 689 1.97 -17.29 27.59
CA ILE A 689 2.56 -18.36 28.38
C ILE A 689 4.04 -18.06 28.62
N ASN A 690 4.45 -18.04 29.88
CA ASN A 690 5.86 -17.86 30.22
C ASN A 690 6.66 -19.15 29.94
N SER A 691 7.87 -19.01 29.39
CA SER A 691 8.75 -20.15 29.06
C SER A 691 9.09 -21.04 30.26
N GLY A 692 9.31 -20.47 31.45
CA GLY A 692 9.56 -21.26 32.67
C GLY A 692 8.38 -22.14 33.06
N SER A 693 7.16 -21.68 32.81
CA SER A 693 5.94 -22.48 33.02
C SER A 693 5.80 -23.60 32.00
N LEU A 694 6.15 -23.37 30.73
CA LEU A 694 6.18 -24.43 29.71
C LEU A 694 7.21 -25.50 30.03
N ILE A 695 8.42 -25.10 30.42
CA ILE A 695 9.53 -26.02 30.74
C ILE A 695 9.28 -26.75 32.07
N GLY A 696 8.58 -26.13 33.02
CA GLY A 696 8.37 -26.69 34.36
C GLY A 696 9.58 -26.59 35.28
N ALA A 697 10.63 -25.88 34.86
CA ALA A 697 11.86 -25.66 35.60
C ALA A 697 12.52 -24.34 35.19
N PHE A 698 13.45 -23.84 36.02
CA PHE A 698 14.29 -22.71 35.65
C PHE A 698 15.25 -23.10 34.52
N PHE A 699 15.26 -22.29 33.46
CA PHE A 699 16.24 -22.30 32.40
C PHE A 699 16.40 -20.87 31.90
N ASP A 700 17.64 -20.38 31.77
CA ASP A 700 17.93 -18.99 31.37
C ASP A 700 17.69 -18.79 29.86
N THR A 701 16.42 -18.81 29.45
CA THR A 701 15.97 -18.73 28.05
C THR A 701 16.34 -17.43 27.37
N ALA A 702 16.36 -16.31 28.10
CA ALA A 702 16.76 -14.99 27.61
C ALA A 702 18.27 -14.71 27.77
N TYR A 703 19.01 -15.60 28.45
CA TYR A 703 20.40 -15.36 28.85
C TYR A 703 20.60 -14.06 29.66
N ALA A 704 19.66 -13.79 30.56
CA ALA A 704 19.63 -12.58 31.38
C ALA A 704 20.52 -12.70 32.63
N TYR A 705 20.63 -13.91 33.22
CA TYR A 705 21.37 -14.12 34.46
C TYR A 705 22.87 -14.32 34.25
N ARG A 706 23.26 -14.98 33.14
CA ARG A 706 24.67 -15.13 32.72
C ARG A 706 25.58 -15.79 33.77
N PHE A 707 25.07 -16.77 34.52
CA PHE A 707 25.85 -17.56 35.50
C PHE A 707 26.92 -18.48 34.88
N GLY A 708 27.26 -18.28 33.62
CA GLY A 708 28.20 -19.10 32.85
C GLY A 708 28.08 -18.83 31.35
N PRO A 709 28.74 -19.65 30.51
CA PRO A 709 28.52 -19.61 29.06
C PRO A 709 27.05 -19.89 28.74
N ARG A 710 26.59 -19.40 27.59
CA ARG A 710 25.22 -19.64 27.12
C ARG A 710 24.93 -21.13 27.03
N GLY A 711 23.86 -21.57 27.69
CA GLY A 711 23.44 -22.98 27.65
C GLY A 711 22.81 -23.41 26.33
N HIS A 712 22.36 -22.46 25.51
CA HIS A 712 21.70 -22.66 24.22
C HIS A 712 21.94 -21.44 23.30
N ASP A 713 21.77 -21.61 21.98
CA ASP A 713 21.92 -20.54 20.98
C ASP A 713 20.61 -20.17 20.28
N THR A 714 19.62 -21.06 20.31
CA THR A 714 18.35 -20.89 19.61
C THR A 714 17.22 -21.43 20.47
N THR A 715 16.17 -20.63 20.68
CA THR A 715 14.88 -21.13 21.17
C THR A 715 13.86 -21.03 20.04
N TYR A 716 13.08 -22.09 19.82
CA TYR A 716 11.97 -22.05 18.89
C TYR A 716 10.70 -22.61 19.51
N VAL A 717 9.58 -22.09 19.04
CA VAL A 717 8.24 -22.50 19.48
C VAL A 717 7.43 -22.91 18.26
N ARG A 718 6.74 -24.04 18.36
CA ARG A 718 5.76 -24.52 17.38
C ARG A 718 4.37 -24.44 17.96
N LEU A 719 3.47 -23.87 17.19
CA LEU A 719 2.03 -23.98 17.41
C LEU A 719 1.50 -25.04 16.44
N ILE A 720 0.96 -26.12 16.98
CA ILE A 720 0.55 -27.30 16.22
C ILE A 720 -0.95 -27.49 16.43
N ASP A 721 -1.70 -27.67 15.35
CA ASP A 721 -3.11 -28.00 15.41
C ASP A 721 -3.30 -29.36 16.08
N ALA A 722 -4.11 -29.41 17.14
CA ALA A 722 -4.25 -30.62 17.95
C ALA A 722 -5.01 -31.75 17.24
N ASP A 723 -5.83 -31.40 16.25
CA ASP A 723 -6.68 -32.37 15.53
C ASP A 723 -5.97 -32.96 14.31
N THR A 724 -5.20 -32.14 13.59
CA THR A 724 -4.54 -32.52 12.32
C THR A 724 -3.04 -32.78 12.47
N GLY A 725 -2.40 -32.29 13.54
CA GLY A 725 -0.95 -32.31 13.71
C GLY A 725 -0.20 -31.33 12.80
N ALA A 726 -0.90 -30.48 12.06
CA ALA A 726 -0.29 -29.49 11.18
C ALA A 726 0.37 -28.37 11.99
N VAL A 727 1.57 -27.94 11.57
CA VAL A 727 2.21 -26.75 12.15
C VAL A 727 1.47 -25.52 11.66
N LEU A 728 0.80 -24.83 12.57
CA LEU A 728 0.05 -23.59 12.31
C LEU A 728 0.99 -22.38 12.23
N SER A 729 2.00 -22.33 13.11
CA SER A 729 2.93 -21.20 13.20
C SER A 729 4.21 -21.59 13.93
N GLU A 730 5.30 -20.89 13.62
CA GLU A 730 6.61 -21.06 14.27
C GLU A 730 7.22 -19.70 14.63
N ALA A 731 7.84 -19.61 15.80
CA ALA A 731 8.61 -18.45 16.23
C ALA A 731 9.99 -18.87 16.72
N PHE A 732 10.96 -17.98 16.57
CA PHE A 732 12.36 -18.22 16.92
C PHE A 732 12.90 -17.03 17.69
N HIS A 733 13.72 -17.31 18.68
CA HIS A 733 14.44 -16.34 19.49
C HIS A 733 15.90 -16.77 19.58
N LEU A 734 16.80 -15.81 19.35
CA LEU A 734 18.23 -15.99 19.55
C LEU A 734 18.66 -15.07 20.70
N PRO A 735 19.15 -15.60 21.83
CA PRO A 735 19.70 -14.77 22.91
C PRO A 735 20.89 -13.91 22.46
N ASP A 736 21.51 -14.27 21.34
CA ASP A 736 22.52 -13.48 20.65
C ASP A 736 22.30 -13.56 19.15
N MET A 737 22.12 -12.39 18.54
CA MET A 737 21.87 -12.26 17.11
C MET A 737 23.14 -12.16 16.27
N SER A 738 24.33 -12.18 16.88
CA SER A 738 25.61 -12.14 16.16
C SER A 738 25.73 -13.26 15.13
N VAL A 739 26.46 -12.99 14.05
CA VAL A 739 26.55 -13.88 12.86
C VAL A 739 27.98 -14.27 12.48
N SER A 740 28.92 -14.12 13.43
CA SER A 740 30.33 -14.47 13.25
C SER A 740 30.53 -15.98 13.07
N GLU A 741 29.79 -16.79 13.81
CA GLU A 741 29.87 -18.25 13.73
C GLU A 741 29.02 -18.80 12.57
N ARG A 742 29.64 -19.64 11.74
CA ARG A 742 28.99 -20.40 10.67
C ARG A 742 29.34 -21.87 10.81
N ARG A 743 28.39 -22.74 10.50
CA ARG A 743 28.56 -24.21 10.50
C ARG A 743 27.91 -24.82 9.27
N ASP A 744 28.26 -26.07 8.97
CA ASP A 744 27.44 -26.82 8.02
C ASP A 744 26.10 -27.14 8.69
N VAL A 745 25.02 -26.56 8.15
CA VAL A 745 23.68 -26.73 8.70
C VAL A 745 22.96 -27.97 8.17
N GLY A 746 23.62 -28.73 7.28
CA GLY A 746 23.05 -29.91 6.63
C GLY A 746 21.87 -29.57 5.72
N LEU A 747 21.93 -28.41 5.05
CA LEU A 747 20.91 -28.02 4.07
C LEU A 747 20.87 -29.01 2.91
N SER A 748 19.68 -29.45 2.58
CA SER A 748 19.38 -30.30 1.43
C SER A 748 18.12 -29.82 0.74
N VAL A 749 18.06 -30.01 -0.56
CA VAL A 749 16.94 -29.58 -1.38
C VAL A 749 16.60 -30.68 -2.39
N THR A 750 15.31 -30.96 -2.54
CA THR A 750 14.78 -31.76 -3.64
C THR A 750 13.68 -30.99 -4.35
N LEU A 751 13.47 -31.30 -5.62
CA LEU A 751 12.50 -30.61 -6.47
C LEU A 751 11.36 -31.57 -6.85
N ASP A 752 10.12 -31.11 -6.77
CA ASP A 752 8.94 -31.81 -7.29
C ASP A 752 8.20 -30.95 -8.33
N LYS A 753 7.57 -31.62 -9.30
CA LYS A 753 6.66 -30.99 -10.28
C LYS A 753 5.27 -31.55 -10.07
N GLY A 754 4.35 -30.68 -9.63
CA GLY A 754 2.93 -30.97 -9.54
C GLY A 754 2.13 -30.26 -10.64
N ASP A 755 0.81 -30.39 -10.59
CA ASP A 755 -0.11 -29.72 -11.52
C ASP A 755 -0.02 -28.19 -11.42
N ASP A 756 0.28 -27.68 -10.21
CA ASP A 756 0.44 -26.24 -9.92
C ASP A 756 1.83 -25.68 -10.25
N GLY A 757 2.73 -26.50 -10.83
CA GLY A 757 4.09 -26.12 -11.17
C GLY A 757 5.16 -26.75 -10.28
N TRP A 758 6.30 -26.09 -10.16
CA TRP A 758 7.47 -26.59 -9.44
C TRP A 758 7.44 -26.20 -7.96
N ALA A 759 7.93 -27.06 -7.08
CA ALA A 759 8.20 -26.73 -5.69
C ALA A 759 9.52 -27.34 -5.20
N LEU A 760 10.10 -26.68 -4.19
CA LEU A 760 11.29 -27.15 -3.49
C LEU A 760 10.88 -27.77 -2.16
N HIS A 761 11.51 -28.87 -1.78
CA HIS A 761 11.47 -29.42 -0.43
C HIS A 761 12.84 -29.17 0.21
N VAL A 762 12.90 -28.19 1.11
CA VAL A 762 14.13 -27.77 1.76
C VAL A 762 14.17 -28.35 3.17
N THR A 763 15.26 -29.04 3.51
CA THR A 763 15.47 -29.67 4.82
C THR A 763 16.83 -29.25 5.39
N ALA A 764 16.93 -29.16 6.71
CA ALA A 764 18.21 -28.92 7.41
C ALA A 764 18.33 -29.85 8.62
N THR A 765 19.54 -30.35 8.92
CA THR A 765 19.80 -31.21 10.10
C THR A 765 20.09 -30.41 11.37
N SER A 766 20.31 -29.11 11.23
CA SER A 766 20.41 -28.16 12.34
C SER A 766 19.62 -26.90 12.00
N PHE A 767 19.39 -26.03 12.99
CA PHE A 767 18.74 -24.75 12.81
C PHE A 767 19.38 -23.94 11.67
N ALA A 768 18.59 -23.66 10.63
CA ALA A 768 19.00 -22.85 9.50
C ALA A 768 18.32 -21.48 9.58
N ARG A 769 19.13 -20.43 9.72
CA ARG A 769 18.67 -19.05 9.92
C ARG A 769 18.53 -18.35 8.56
N TRP A 770 17.35 -17.79 8.27
CA TRP A 770 17.09 -16.98 7.07
C TRP A 770 17.47 -17.74 5.79
N VAL A 771 16.88 -18.93 5.66
CA VAL A 771 16.89 -19.75 4.45
C VAL A 771 16.31 -18.94 3.31
N HIS A 772 17.03 -18.87 2.20
CA HIS A 772 16.57 -18.16 1.00
C HIS A 772 16.98 -18.87 -0.29
N VAL A 773 16.20 -18.62 -1.35
CA VAL A 773 16.34 -19.26 -2.66
C VAL A 773 16.83 -18.25 -3.70
N VAL A 774 17.86 -18.63 -4.46
CA VAL A 774 18.39 -17.85 -5.58
C VAL A 774 18.21 -18.65 -6.86
N ASP A 775 17.34 -18.15 -7.74
CA ASP A 775 17.04 -18.75 -9.03
C ASP A 775 16.79 -17.63 -10.06
N PRO A 776 17.43 -17.68 -11.25
CA PRO A 776 17.33 -16.62 -12.25
C PRO A 776 15.97 -16.56 -12.94
N ASP A 777 15.24 -17.68 -12.99
CA ASP A 777 14.00 -17.84 -13.76
C ASP A 777 12.76 -17.95 -12.85
N TYR A 778 12.95 -18.39 -11.60
CA TYR A 778 11.90 -18.55 -10.59
C TYR A 778 12.19 -17.74 -9.33
N ARG A 779 11.13 -17.43 -8.57
CA ARG A 779 11.23 -16.93 -7.19
C ARG A 779 10.47 -17.86 -6.26
N ALA A 780 10.93 -17.99 -5.03
CA ALA A 780 10.18 -18.68 -3.99
C ALA A 780 8.93 -17.88 -3.59
N GLU A 781 7.78 -18.55 -3.43
CA GLU A 781 6.58 -17.91 -2.84
C GLU A 781 6.80 -17.57 -1.37
N VAL A 782 7.48 -18.46 -0.64
CA VAL A 782 7.93 -18.26 0.74
C VAL A 782 9.45 -18.27 0.74
N ASP A 783 10.04 -17.11 0.94
CA ASP A 783 11.48 -16.89 1.00
C ASP A 783 11.86 -16.31 2.37
N TRP A 784 13.16 -16.19 2.65
CA TRP A 784 13.69 -15.59 3.90
C TRP A 784 12.95 -16.10 5.15
N PHE A 785 13.10 -17.37 5.50
CA PHE A 785 12.48 -17.96 6.70
C PHE A 785 13.51 -18.70 7.55
N HIS A 786 13.21 -18.97 8.82
CA HIS A 786 14.02 -19.91 9.59
C HIS A 786 13.47 -21.33 9.44
N LEU A 787 14.37 -22.31 9.50
CA LEU A 787 14.03 -23.73 9.50
C LEU A 787 14.59 -24.38 10.76
N ALA A 788 13.70 -25.00 11.54
CA ALA A 788 14.07 -25.82 12.69
C ALA A 788 14.83 -27.09 12.23
N PRO A 789 15.65 -27.71 13.10
CA PRO A 789 16.34 -28.95 12.77
C PRO A 789 15.37 -30.07 12.36
N ASP A 790 15.83 -30.94 11.47
CA ASP A 790 15.14 -32.13 10.97
C ASP A 790 13.73 -31.86 10.44
N SER A 791 13.54 -30.66 9.91
CA SER A 791 12.26 -30.19 9.41
C SER A 791 12.35 -29.92 7.92
N THR A 792 11.31 -30.33 7.19
CA THR A 792 11.19 -30.08 5.74
C THR A 792 10.14 -29.01 5.50
N ARG A 793 10.48 -28.01 4.67
CA ARG A 793 9.53 -27.01 4.19
C ARG A 793 9.36 -27.14 2.68
N ARG A 794 8.11 -27.27 2.24
CA ARG A 794 7.74 -27.22 0.83
C ARG A 794 7.54 -25.76 0.40
N ILE A 795 8.17 -25.35 -0.71
CA ILE A 795 8.21 -23.97 -1.21
C ILE A 795 7.80 -23.95 -2.68
N PRO A 796 6.60 -23.48 -3.01
CA PRO A 796 6.22 -23.27 -4.41
C PRO A 796 7.15 -22.27 -5.11
N LEU A 797 7.51 -22.58 -6.35
CA LEU A 797 8.29 -21.70 -7.22
C LEU A 797 7.36 -20.97 -8.20
N ILE A 798 7.48 -19.64 -8.23
CA ILE A 798 6.71 -18.76 -9.09
C ILE A 798 7.62 -18.30 -10.24
N PRO A 799 7.24 -18.51 -11.51
CA PRO A 799 7.98 -18.00 -12.66
C PRO A 799 8.12 -16.47 -12.59
N ARG A 800 9.33 -15.94 -12.78
CA ARG A 800 9.58 -14.48 -12.72
C ARG A 800 8.91 -13.72 -13.86
N ASN A 801 8.85 -14.32 -15.06
CA ASN A 801 8.38 -13.64 -16.28
C ASN A 801 7.06 -14.18 -16.86
N GLY A 802 6.27 -14.96 -16.12
CA GLY A 802 4.96 -15.50 -16.56
C GLY A 802 5.02 -16.57 -17.67
N THR A 803 5.97 -16.44 -18.59
CA THR A 803 6.38 -17.42 -19.59
C THR A 803 7.84 -17.79 -19.32
N VAL A 804 8.06 -18.95 -18.70
CA VAL A 804 9.39 -19.51 -18.50
C VAL A 804 9.44 -20.86 -19.21
N THR A 805 10.38 -21.00 -20.14
CA THR A 805 10.60 -22.26 -20.90
C THR A 805 11.62 -23.16 -20.25
N ARG A 806 12.46 -22.63 -19.35
CA ARG A 806 13.50 -23.38 -18.65
C ARG A 806 12.97 -23.99 -17.35
N ALA A 807 13.45 -25.19 -17.05
CA ALA A 807 13.16 -25.82 -15.77
C ALA A 807 13.98 -25.15 -14.64
N PRO A 808 13.51 -25.17 -13.38
CA PRO A 808 14.18 -24.51 -12.27
C PRO A 808 15.61 -25.01 -12.03
N GLU A 809 16.51 -24.07 -11.81
CA GLU A 809 17.91 -24.33 -11.49
C GLU A 809 18.43 -23.19 -10.62
N GLY A 810 18.89 -23.53 -9.42
CA GLY A 810 19.32 -22.52 -8.46
C GLY A 810 19.91 -23.11 -7.19
N ASP A 811 20.06 -22.23 -6.21
CA ASP A 811 20.71 -22.53 -4.95
C ASP A 811 19.83 -22.11 -3.76
N VAL A 812 19.94 -22.88 -2.67
CA VAL A 812 19.32 -22.57 -1.38
C VAL A 812 20.42 -22.32 -0.35
N PHE A 813 20.35 -21.20 0.36
CA PHE A 813 21.33 -20.79 1.35
C PHE A 813 20.69 -20.52 2.71
N ALA A 814 21.47 -20.60 3.78
CA ALA A 814 21.12 -20.05 5.09
C ALA A 814 22.25 -19.16 5.60
N ILE A 815 21.93 -18.09 6.32
CA ILE A 815 22.94 -17.09 6.70
C ILE A 815 23.96 -17.61 7.71
N ASN A 816 23.65 -18.66 8.46
CA ASN A 816 24.56 -19.34 9.38
C ASN A 816 25.20 -20.61 8.77
N GLY A 817 24.86 -20.95 7.53
CA GLY A 817 25.42 -22.09 6.80
C GLY A 817 26.78 -21.76 6.19
N THR A 818 27.74 -22.69 6.20
CA THR A 818 29.01 -22.58 5.44
C THR A 818 28.86 -22.99 3.97
N ARG A 819 27.80 -23.73 3.63
CA ARG A 819 27.50 -24.22 2.28
C ARG A 819 26.00 -24.06 1.98
N GLY A 820 25.68 -23.84 0.71
CA GLY A 820 24.31 -23.92 0.19
C GLY A 820 24.00 -25.31 -0.35
N ALA A 821 22.77 -25.48 -0.84
CA ALA A 821 22.32 -26.69 -1.53
C ALA A 821 21.75 -26.33 -2.90
N SER A 822 22.35 -26.88 -3.96
CA SER A 822 21.94 -26.62 -5.34
C SER A 822 20.85 -27.60 -5.79
N TYR A 823 19.96 -27.15 -6.66
CA TYR A 823 18.99 -28.01 -7.35
C TYR A 823 19.00 -27.71 -8.85
N ARG A 824 18.70 -28.74 -9.64
CA ARG A 824 18.47 -28.61 -11.08
C ARG A 824 17.39 -29.59 -11.47
N ALA A 825 16.30 -29.08 -12.04
CA ALA A 825 15.32 -29.90 -12.72
C ALA A 825 15.97 -30.61 -13.90
N ARG A 826 15.75 -31.91 -14.07
CA ARG A 826 16.13 -32.59 -15.32
C ARG A 826 15.07 -32.24 -16.36
N ASP A 827 15.50 -31.74 -17.51
CA ASP A 827 14.62 -31.62 -18.68
C ASP A 827 14.09 -33.03 -19.00
N ALA A 828 12.78 -33.13 -19.17
CA ALA A 828 12.10 -34.38 -19.52
C ALA A 828 12.34 -34.76 -20.98
#